data_AF-A0A377JT67-F1
#
_entry.id   AF-A0A377JT67-F1
#
_cell.length_a   1.000
_cell.length_b   1.000
_cell.length_c   1.000
_cell.angle_alpha   90.00
_cell.angle_beta   90.00
_cell.angle_gamma   90.00
#
_symmetry.space_group_name_H-M   'P 1'
#
loop_
_entity.id
_entity.type
_entity.pdbx_description
1 polymer ?
#
loop_
_entity_poly.entity_id
_entity_poly.type
_entity_poly.pdbx_seq_one_letter_code
_entity_poly.pdbx_strand_id
1 'polypeptide(L)'
;MATQAQRDNKVLSKYKARRRRALKKAEGTLIDSNKEVLQKLLPFKPIANDKDYDKKLFVAHLMNLFPHTLDFNDCFKLFRKNFNANLADFSDEAMVAEFITPYLLAHFHILKPKLFVRKNLALLQECFGLSELETNILYVIGLFDKMSRYYDDKLDYFEFCFLLGGVLHTNPKKIQKLLMADMPLRKFGFIDENLKYGNFELEGLAEKLMVEPLSKQEMMKSIARIYPKSTLKRTDFNYMQRDLDMLLDYCKNTKNPSIFLYGRAGVGKNEIAALIAKELDKDLWEIHNIDTQGIMREDRLEQFIRAQSMLNADKSVILLDECEEFFPSLYPKYNEDKASKNTLNKMLESVKIPSIFLSNSADIDPAFLRRFDIVLEIHAPTKEKKEELIQKSLKSQKIKLDSKIISQISESSLSQGVLLQACKVAKTLAKHKLSTQSPKERQKSIKESLIQVLNEHLKLQGEKLISARVKKEQNLPYDMSLINASVDMKSLCEKIKNVCGTKDSKDFATTDSTQGIRILAYGMAGSGKSEFAKALAKELDKPIMLKKASDLLSMWLGKSEQNIAKAFSEAEQKGAILVLDEVDSFLQDRSGAYHSWEVTQVNEMLTQMENFQGIFIATTNFMTNLDKASIRRFDMKVEFKPLDSTRFIKAFGLYARHLGISDYVAFLESSFAKKEIAKLDNICFGDFALIARSARFEPLTSSQQLLEKLQEESKLKDTHTNTRKMGF
;
A
#
# COMPACT_ATOMS: atom_id res chain seq x y z
N MET A 1 -40.58 72.09 -7.54
CA MET A 1 -40.57 70.62 -7.70
C MET A 1 -40.29 70.29 -9.15
N ALA A 2 -39.13 69.70 -9.44
CA ALA A 2 -38.80 69.08 -10.73
C ALA A 2 -38.49 67.61 -10.41
N THR A 3 -39.36 66.71 -10.85
CA THR A 3 -39.43 65.29 -10.44
C THR A 3 -38.23 64.47 -10.91
N GLN A 4 -37.85 63.44 -10.15
CA GLN A 4 -36.77 62.48 -10.42
C GLN A 4 -36.71 62.01 -11.90
N ALA A 5 -37.87 61.83 -12.55
CA ALA A 5 -37.99 61.51 -13.97
C ALA A 5 -37.33 62.52 -14.93
N GLN A 6 -37.21 63.80 -14.56
CA GLN A 6 -36.49 64.82 -15.33
C GLN A 6 -34.97 64.73 -15.16
N ARG A 7 -34.47 64.21 -14.03
CA ARG A 7 -33.04 63.88 -13.85
C ARG A 7 -32.67 62.63 -14.64
N ASP A 8 -33.51 61.60 -14.62
CA ASP A 8 -33.28 60.34 -15.34
C ASP A 8 -33.33 60.53 -16.86
N ASN A 9 -34.27 61.34 -17.38
CA ASN A 9 -34.29 61.70 -18.80
C ASN A 9 -33.08 62.55 -19.24
N LYS A 10 -32.52 63.38 -18.35
CA LYS A 10 -31.33 64.18 -18.64
C LYS A 10 -30.07 63.31 -18.70
N VAL A 11 -29.97 62.30 -17.84
CA VAL A 11 -28.92 61.28 -17.87
C VAL A 11 -29.04 60.39 -19.11
N LEU A 12 -30.25 59.93 -19.44
CA LEU A 12 -30.53 59.12 -20.62
C LEU A 12 -30.26 59.87 -21.94
N SER A 13 -30.55 61.17 -22.01
CA SER A 13 -30.23 62.00 -23.18
C SER A 13 -28.72 62.24 -23.34
N LYS A 14 -27.99 62.47 -22.23
CA LYS A 14 -26.52 62.55 -22.23
C LYS A 14 -25.88 61.22 -22.65
N TYR A 15 -26.45 60.10 -22.24
CA TYR A 15 -26.01 58.75 -22.62
C TYR A 15 -26.25 58.48 -24.12
N LYS A 16 -27.46 58.77 -24.65
CA LYS A 16 -27.77 58.66 -26.08
C LYS A 16 -26.88 59.56 -26.95
N ALA A 17 -26.52 60.75 -26.47
CA ALA A 17 -25.61 61.67 -27.17
C ALA A 17 -24.15 61.17 -27.17
N ARG A 18 -23.66 60.59 -26.06
CA ARG A 18 -22.34 59.94 -25.99
C ARG A 18 -22.27 58.69 -26.89
N ARG A 19 -23.34 57.86 -26.89
CA ARG A 19 -23.52 56.69 -27.76
C ARG A 19 -23.46 57.05 -29.24
N ARG A 20 -24.18 58.10 -29.69
CA ARG A 20 -24.14 58.58 -31.08
C ARG A 20 -22.77 59.13 -31.51
N ARG A 21 -22.02 59.77 -30.61
CA ARG A 21 -20.65 60.26 -30.90
C ARG A 21 -19.64 59.12 -30.99
N ALA A 22 -19.76 58.09 -30.15
CA ALA A 22 -18.90 56.91 -30.20
C ALA A 22 -19.16 56.06 -31.46
N LEU A 23 -20.43 55.84 -31.83
CA LEU A 23 -20.81 55.13 -33.06
C LEU A 23 -20.35 55.87 -34.32
N LYS A 24 -20.55 57.19 -34.42
CA LYS A 24 -20.02 57.97 -35.57
C LYS A 24 -18.50 57.95 -35.67
N LYS A 25 -17.79 57.88 -34.54
CA LYS A 25 -16.32 57.81 -34.51
C LYS A 25 -15.82 56.43 -34.94
N ALA A 26 -16.53 55.36 -34.60
CA ALA A 26 -16.24 53.99 -35.01
C ALA A 26 -16.64 53.71 -36.48
N GLU A 27 -17.79 54.21 -36.95
CA GLU A 27 -18.22 54.09 -38.35
C GLU A 27 -17.26 54.84 -39.30
N GLY A 28 -16.81 56.05 -38.92
CA GLY A 28 -15.85 56.81 -39.71
C GLY A 28 -14.43 56.22 -39.78
N THR A 29 -14.06 55.30 -38.87
CA THR A 29 -12.77 54.59 -38.93
C THR A 29 -12.86 53.23 -39.63
N LEU A 30 -14.05 52.65 -39.75
CA LEU A 30 -14.29 51.35 -40.39
C LEU A 30 -14.64 51.43 -41.88
N ILE A 31 -15.20 52.54 -42.36
CA ILE A 31 -15.71 52.65 -43.75
C ILE A 31 -14.61 52.97 -44.77
N ASP A 32 -13.54 53.67 -44.38
CA ASP A 32 -12.48 54.09 -45.31
C ASP A 32 -11.43 53.01 -45.59
N SER A 33 -11.28 52.02 -44.70
CA SER A 33 -10.21 51.01 -44.77
C SER A 33 -10.56 49.73 -45.54
N ASN A 34 -11.83 49.52 -45.94
CA ASN A 34 -12.29 48.20 -46.43
C ASN A 34 -12.98 48.18 -47.81
N LYS A 35 -13.09 49.30 -48.53
CA LYS A 35 -13.75 49.32 -49.85
C LYS A 35 -12.94 48.65 -50.97
N GLU A 36 -11.60 48.67 -50.91
CA GLU A 36 -10.74 48.03 -51.92
C GLU A 36 -10.54 46.52 -51.70
N VAL A 37 -10.67 46.04 -50.45
CA VAL A 37 -10.48 44.62 -50.09
C VAL A 37 -11.70 43.78 -50.49
N LEU A 38 -12.90 44.34 -50.40
CA LEU A 38 -14.16 43.66 -50.72
C LEU A 38 -14.38 43.39 -52.22
N GLN A 39 -13.68 44.09 -53.13
CA GLN A 39 -13.81 43.86 -54.58
C GLN A 39 -12.90 42.74 -55.12
N LYS A 40 -11.96 42.19 -54.33
CA LYS A 40 -10.97 41.21 -54.80
C LYS A 40 -11.18 39.77 -54.34
N LEU A 41 -12.22 39.48 -53.56
CA LEU A 41 -12.43 38.14 -52.97
C LEU A 41 -13.70 37.47 -53.48
N LEU A 42 -13.59 36.82 -54.64
CA LEU A 42 -14.25 35.57 -55.07
C LEU A 42 -13.74 35.22 -56.49
N PRO A 43 -13.60 33.94 -56.92
CA PRO A 43 -13.76 32.66 -56.20
C PRO A 43 -12.55 31.70 -56.36
N PHE A 44 -12.33 30.73 -55.46
CA PHE A 44 -11.49 29.57 -55.77
C PHE A 44 -12.06 28.22 -55.27
N LYS A 45 -11.93 27.22 -56.15
CA LYS A 45 -12.44 25.84 -56.13
C LYS A 45 -11.75 24.94 -55.09
N PRO A 46 -12.36 23.81 -54.70
CA PRO A 46 -11.83 22.91 -53.68
C PRO A 46 -10.64 22.08 -54.21
N ILE A 47 -9.60 21.91 -53.39
CA ILE A 47 -8.50 20.97 -53.65
C ILE A 47 -8.71 19.71 -52.80
N ALA A 48 -8.67 18.57 -53.48
CA ALA A 48 -8.77 17.22 -52.93
C ALA A 48 -7.38 16.66 -52.56
N ASN A 49 -7.38 15.76 -51.57
CA ASN A 49 -6.32 14.81 -51.18
C ASN A 49 -4.91 15.38 -50.95
N ASP A 50 -4.46 15.42 -49.69
CA ASP A 50 -3.09 14.97 -49.42
C ASP A 50 -2.86 14.48 -47.99
N LYS A 51 -2.02 13.45 -47.88
CA LYS A 51 -1.55 12.79 -46.67
C LYS A 51 -0.22 13.43 -46.26
N ASP A 52 -0.27 14.58 -45.61
CA ASP A 52 0.75 15.05 -44.67
C ASP A 52 0.23 16.34 -44.02
N TYR A 53 -0.31 16.18 -42.81
CA TYR A 53 -0.98 17.27 -42.08
C TYR A 53 0.07 18.03 -41.25
N ASP A 54 0.70 19.02 -41.87
CA ASP A 54 1.69 19.89 -41.24
C ASP A 54 1.03 20.82 -40.19
N LYS A 55 1.45 20.71 -38.92
CA LYS A 55 0.98 21.54 -37.79
C LYS A 55 1.10 23.04 -38.09
N LYS A 56 2.10 23.47 -38.89
CA LYS A 56 2.25 24.88 -39.31
C LYS A 56 1.16 25.31 -40.27
N LEU A 57 0.69 24.41 -41.14
CA LEU A 57 -0.37 24.67 -42.10
C LEU A 57 -1.73 24.81 -41.39
N PHE A 58 -1.98 24.05 -40.32
CA PHE A 58 -3.18 24.20 -39.50
C PHE A 58 -3.22 25.53 -38.74
N VAL A 59 -2.08 25.97 -38.18
CA VAL A 59 -1.94 27.29 -37.55
C VAL A 59 -2.11 28.40 -38.58
N ALA A 60 -1.53 28.26 -39.77
CA ALA A 60 -1.74 29.20 -40.87
C ALA A 60 -3.20 29.21 -41.37
N HIS A 61 -3.91 28.07 -41.34
CA HIS A 61 -5.34 27.99 -41.67
C HIS A 61 -6.22 28.66 -40.62
N LEU A 62 -5.87 28.52 -39.33
CA LEU A 62 -6.52 29.24 -38.24
C LEU A 62 -6.24 30.74 -38.31
N MET A 63 -5.00 31.17 -38.60
CA MET A 63 -4.67 32.59 -38.75
C MET A 63 -5.28 33.22 -40.01
N ASN A 64 -5.41 32.47 -41.11
CA ASN A 64 -6.12 32.94 -42.31
C ASN A 64 -7.64 33.02 -42.14
N LEU A 65 -8.22 32.36 -41.13
CA LEU A 65 -9.63 32.52 -40.76
C LEU A 65 -9.90 33.81 -39.97
N PHE A 66 -8.86 34.49 -39.47
CA PHE A 66 -8.94 35.78 -38.78
C PHE A 66 -8.13 36.84 -39.56
N PRO A 67 -8.63 37.36 -40.69
CA PRO A 67 -7.89 38.36 -41.44
C PRO A 67 -7.92 39.71 -40.71
N HIS A 68 -6.76 40.11 -40.19
CA HIS A 68 -6.34 41.49 -39.90
C HIS A 68 -7.44 42.52 -39.52
N THR A 69 -8.17 42.31 -38.41
CA THR A 69 -8.82 43.41 -37.67
C THR A 69 -8.92 43.05 -36.19
N LEU A 70 -8.11 43.72 -35.35
CA LEU A 70 -7.84 43.45 -33.93
C LEU A 70 -7.20 42.08 -33.64
N ASP A 71 -5.97 42.10 -33.11
CA ASP A 71 -5.37 40.95 -32.44
C ASP A 71 -6.35 40.45 -31.37
N PHE A 72 -6.51 39.13 -31.20
CA PHE A 72 -7.35 38.56 -30.15
C PHE A 72 -6.94 39.10 -28.76
N ASN A 73 -5.65 39.42 -28.59
CA ASN A 73 -5.11 40.19 -27.46
C ASN A 73 -5.78 41.56 -27.27
N ASP A 74 -5.99 42.31 -28.35
CA ASP A 74 -6.62 43.63 -28.29
C ASP A 74 -8.11 43.50 -27.98
N CYS A 75 -8.80 42.53 -28.59
CA CYS A 75 -10.19 42.18 -28.25
C CYS A 75 -10.33 41.82 -26.76
N PHE A 76 -9.38 41.07 -26.23
CA PHE A 76 -9.36 40.63 -24.83
C PHE A 76 -9.06 41.78 -23.86
N LYS A 77 -8.09 42.65 -24.18
CA LYS A 77 -7.81 43.89 -23.43
C LYS A 77 -9.00 44.85 -23.45
N LEU A 78 -9.69 44.97 -24.59
CA LEU A 78 -10.92 45.73 -24.73
C LEU A 78 -12.06 45.14 -23.89
N PHE A 79 -12.25 43.82 -23.91
CA PHE A 79 -13.21 43.14 -23.04
C PHE A 79 -12.96 43.47 -21.57
N ARG A 80 -11.73 43.27 -21.09
CA ARG A 80 -11.37 43.48 -19.68
C ARG A 80 -11.56 44.93 -19.24
N LYS A 81 -11.11 45.87 -20.08
CA LYS A 81 -11.29 47.31 -19.87
C LYS A 81 -12.77 47.69 -19.76
N ASN A 82 -13.62 47.12 -20.59
CA ASN A 82 -15.05 47.41 -20.62
C ASN A 82 -15.83 46.69 -19.51
N PHE A 83 -15.43 45.47 -19.15
CA PHE A 83 -15.98 44.71 -18.02
C PHE A 83 -15.76 45.48 -16.72
N ASN A 84 -14.51 45.90 -16.46
CA ASN A 84 -14.15 46.67 -15.27
C ASN A 84 -14.86 48.04 -15.18
N ALA A 85 -15.20 48.65 -16.32
CA ALA A 85 -15.89 49.93 -16.35
C ALA A 85 -17.39 49.85 -15.99
N ASN A 86 -18.01 48.66 -16.02
CA ASN A 86 -19.46 48.50 -15.96
C ASN A 86 -19.93 47.46 -14.90
N LEU A 87 -19.05 47.04 -13.99
CA LEU A 87 -19.25 46.02 -12.94
C LEU A 87 -20.55 46.14 -12.10
N ALA A 88 -21.21 47.30 -12.06
CA ALA A 88 -22.35 47.57 -11.19
C ALA A 88 -23.73 47.15 -11.75
N ASP A 89 -23.90 46.93 -13.06
CA ASP A 89 -25.25 46.88 -13.69
C ASP A 89 -25.62 45.57 -14.43
N PHE A 90 -24.78 44.52 -14.39
CA PHE A 90 -24.94 43.34 -15.25
C PHE A 90 -25.81 42.20 -14.68
N SER A 91 -27.09 42.47 -14.45
CA SER A 91 -28.08 41.44 -14.08
C SER A 91 -28.99 40.97 -15.23
N ASP A 92 -28.89 41.60 -16.40
CA ASP A 92 -29.84 41.46 -17.51
C ASP A 92 -29.23 40.74 -18.74
N GLU A 93 -29.88 39.66 -19.22
CA GLU A 93 -29.43 38.82 -20.35
C GLU A 93 -29.31 39.61 -21.66
N ALA A 94 -30.15 40.64 -21.86
CA ALA A 94 -30.11 41.48 -23.05
C ALA A 94 -28.84 42.35 -23.14
N MET A 95 -28.28 42.75 -22.00
CA MET A 95 -27.11 43.63 -21.95
C MET A 95 -25.81 42.87 -22.24
N VAL A 96 -25.70 41.61 -21.77
CA VAL A 96 -24.57 40.71 -22.06
C VAL A 96 -24.51 40.40 -23.57
N ALA A 97 -25.67 40.16 -24.17
CA ALA A 97 -25.83 39.93 -25.60
C ALA A 97 -25.67 41.19 -26.47
N GLU A 98 -25.79 42.42 -25.96
CA GLU A 98 -25.46 43.63 -26.76
C GLU A 98 -23.97 43.99 -26.71
N PHE A 99 -23.27 43.65 -25.62
CA PHE A 99 -21.92 44.16 -25.34
C PHE A 99 -20.79 43.27 -25.88
N ILE A 100 -20.96 41.94 -25.74
CA ILE A 100 -19.94 40.94 -26.12
C ILE A 100 -20.12 40.50 -27.57
N THR A 101 -21.38 40.42 -28.00
CA THR A 101 -21.83 39.81 -29.26
C THR A 101 -21.21 40.46 -30.51
N PRO A 102 -21.15 41.80 -30.69
CA PRO A 102 -20.64 42.35 -31.95
C PRO A 102 -19.14 42.12 -32.17
N TYR A 103 -18.34 42.14 -31.10
CA TYR A 103 -16.87 42.03 -31.19
C TYR A 103 -16.40 40.58 -31.23
N LEU A 104 -17.02 39.71 -30.44
CA LEU A 104 -16.69 38.29 -30.43
C LEU A 104 -17.39 37.53 -31.57
N LEU A 105 -18.69 37.72 -31.87
CA LEU A 105 -19.32 36.98 -32.99
C LEU A 105 -18.78 37.34 -34.37
N ALA A 106 -18.35 38.58 -34.60
CA ALA A 106 -17.71 38.96 -35.87
C ALA A 106 -16.49 38.08 -36.21
N HIS A 107 -15.85 37.50 -35.18
CA HIS A 107 -14.70 36.61 -35.31
C HIS A 107 -15.01 35.15 -34.88
N PHE A 108 -16.09 34.90 -34.13
CA PHE A 108 -16.48 33.58 -33.61
C PHE A 108 -17.60 32.89 -34.43
N HIS A 109 -18.09 33.44 -35.53
CA HIS A 109 -18.98 32.72 -36.47
C HIS A 109 -18.37 31.44 -37.08
N ILE A 110 -17.07 31.19 -36.83
CA ILE A 110 -16.32 29.98 -37.19
C ILE A 110 -16.58 28.79 -36.24
N LEU A 111 -17.33 28.98 -35.14
CA LEU A 111 -17.62 28.00 -34.08
C LEU A 111 -18.59 26.86 -34.43
N LYS A 112 -18.90 26.56 -35.70
CA LYS A 112 -19.63 25.31 -35.96
C LYS A 112 -18.65 24.16 -35.69
N PRO A 113 -18.85 23.32 -34.66
CA PRO A 113 -17.93 22.24 -34.41
C PRO A 113 -17.91 21.34 -35.64
N LYS A 114 -16.71 20.94 -36.08
CA LYS A 114 -16.56 19.94 -37.15
C LYS A 114 -17.40 18.71 -36.80
N LEU A 115 -17.86 17.98 -37.81
CA LEU A 115 -18.79 16.86 -37.62
C LEU A 115 -18.29 15.85 -36.56
N PHE A 116 -16.99 15.56 -36.52
CA PHE A 116 -16.43 14.65 -35.52
C PHE A 116 -16.42 15.25 -34.09
N VAL A 117 -16.16 16.56 -33.93
CA VAL A 117 -16.24 17.24 -32.62
C VAL A 117 -17.67 17.19 -32.08
N ARG A 118 -18.69 17.37 -32.94
CA ARG A 118 -20.09 17.19 -32.54
C ARG A 118 -20.38 15.77 -32.08
N LYS A 119 -19.85 14.76 -32.77
CA LYS A 119 -19.99 13.35 -32.37
C LYS A 119 -19.29 13.08 -31.04
N ASN A 120 -18.11 13.63 -30.82
CA ASN A 120 -17.38 13.53 -29.56
C ASN A 120 -18.16 14.16 -28.40
N LEU A 121 -18.68 15.37 -28.60
CA LEU A 121 -19.52 16.09 -27.64
C LEU A 121 -20.82 15.32 -27.33
N ALA A 122 -21.48 14.76 -28.33
CA ALA A 122 -22.65 13.90 -28.14
C ALA A 122 -22.31 12.62 -27.36
N LEU A 123 -21.15 12.02 -27.61
CA LEU A 123 -20.66 10.87 -26.84
C LEU A 123 -20.44 11.22 -25.36
N LEU A 124 -19.83 12.38 -25.07
CA LEU A 124 -19.69 12.87 -23.69
C LEU A 124 -21.06 13.12 -23.04
N GLN A 125 -21.99 13.70 -23.80
CA GLN A 125 -23.35 13.94 -23.35
C GLN A 125 -24.04 12.62 -22.94
N GLU A 126 -23.94 11.59 -23.77
CA GLU A 126 -24.51 10.27 -23.52
C GLU A 126 -23.85 9.58 -22.32
N CYS A 127 -22.52 9.61 -22.22
CA CYS A 127 -21.78 8.86 -21.20
C CYS A 127 -21.90 9.48 -19.80
N PHE A 128 -21.99 10.81 -19.71
CA PHE A 128 -21.94 11.54 -18.44
C PHE A 128 -23.24 12.26 -18.10
N GLY A 129 -24.26 12.16 -18.97
CA GLY A 129 -25.56 12.81 -18.76
C GLY A 129 -25.46 14.34 -18.78
N LEU A 130 -24.57 14.90 -19.59
CA LEU A 130 -24.39 16.34 -19.69
C LEU A 130 -25.60 16.99 -20.36
N SER A 131 -25.91 18.22 -19.96
CA SER A 131 -26.82 19.08 -20.71
C SER A 131 -26.16 19.62 -21.98
N GLU A 132 -26.97 20.10 -22.91
CA GLU A 132 -26.49 20.78 -24.11
C GLU A 132 -25.61 21.99 -23.75
N LEU A 133 -26.00 22.74 -22.72
CA LEU A 133 -25.25 23.90 -22.25
C LEU A 133 -23.89 23.51 -21.65
N GLU A 134 -23.81 22.45 -20.86
CA GLU A 134 -22.53 21.93 -20.33
C GLU A 134 -21.60 21.44 -21.44
N THR A 135 -22.17 20.77 -22.45
CA THR A 135 -21.44 20.30 -23.62
C THR A 135 -20.88 21.47 -24.45
N ASN A 136 -21.66 22.54 -24.58
CA ASN A 136 -21.21 23.78 -25.23
C ASN A 136 -20.13 24.51 -24.41
N ILE A 137 -20.23 24.49 -23.08
CA ILE A 137 -19.18 25.02 -22.18
C ILE A 137 -17.86 24.25 -22.43
N LEU A 138 -17.87 22.92 -22.47
CA LEU A 138 -16.67 22.11 -22.76
C LEU A 138 -16.06 22.42 -24.12
N TYR A 139 -16.90 22.60 -25.15
CA TYR A 139 -16.43 22.97 -26.49
C TYR A 139 -15.72 24.33 -26.48
N VAL A 140 -16.32 25.32 -25.83
CA VAL A 140 -15.74 26.67 -25.73
C VAL A 140 -14.44 26.62 -24.92
N ILE A 141 -14.41 25.90 -23.80
CA ILE A 141 -13.18 25.68 -23.01
C ILE A 141 -12.08 25.05 -23.85
N GLY A 142 -12.36 23.96 -24.59
CA GLY A 142 -11.37 23.29 -25.43
C GLY A 142 -10.81 24.16 -26.56
N LEU A 143 -11.56 25.18 -26.98
CA LEU A 143 -11.06 26.21 -27.91
C LEU A 143 -10.17 27.22 -27.19
N PHE A 144 -10.59 27.70 -26.02
CA PHE A 144 -9.82 28.65 -25.22
C PHE A 144 -8.51 28.04 -24.72
N ASP A 145 -8.46 26.77 -24.32
CA ASP A 145 -7.25 26.07 -23.88
C ASP A 145 -6.17 26.02 -24.99
N LYS A 146 -6.59 25.90 -26.26
CA LYS A 146 -5.66 26.01 -27.40
C LYS A 146 -5.14 27.43 -27.61
N MET A 147 -5.94 28.45 -27.26
CA MET A 147 -5.57 29.85 -27.42
C MET A 147 -4.78 30.40 -26.23
N SER A 148 -5.06 29.96 -25.01
CA SER A 148 -4.42 30.41 -23.76
C SER A 148 -2.92 30.14 -23.76
N ARG A 149 -2.44 29.11 -24.47
CA ARG A 149 -1.00 28.85 -24.70
C ARG A 149 -0.26 30.00 -25.41
N TYR A 150 -0.97 30.99 -25.95
CA TYR A 150 -0.42 32.12 -26.68
C TYR A 150 -0.60 33.47 -25.94
N TYR A 151 -1.13 33.49 -24.71
CA TYR A 151 -1.45 34.72 -23.98
C TYR A 151 -1.13 34.62 -22.47
N ASP A 152 -0.45 35.63 -21.92
CA ASP A 152 0.00 35.66 -20.50
C ASP A 152 -1.08 36.10 -19.49
N ASP A 153 -2.13 36.79 -19.94
CA ASP A 153 -3.16 37.36 -19.05
C ASP A 153 -4.24 36.33 -18.67
N LYS A 154 -4.16 35.80 -17.45
CA LYS A 154 -5.13 34.86 -16.88
C LYS A 154 -6.45 35.57 -16.50
N LEU A 155 -7.58 35.01 -16.96
CA LEU A 155 -8.93 35.41 -16.52
C LEU A 155 -9.16 34.99 -15.08
N ASP A 156 -9.81 35.87 -14.31
CA ASP A 156 -10.42 35.44 -13.06
C ASP A 156 -11.73 34.65 -13.31
N TYR A 157 -12.23 33.98 -12.27
CA TYR A 157 -13.42 33.13 -12.35
C TYR A 157 -14.69 33.89 -12.81
N PHE A 158 -14.85 35.15 -12.41
CA PHE A 158 -16.02 35.95 -12.76
C PHE A 158 -15.93 36.46 -14.20
N GLU A 159 -14.77 36.97 -14.60
CA GLU A 159 -14.46 37.35 -15.99
C GLU A 159 -14.70 36.16 -16.93
N PHE A 160 -14.30 34.96 -16.53
CA PHE A 160 -14.51 33.73 -17.29
C PHE A 160 -15.98 33.33 -17.43
N CYS A 161 -16.74 33.31 -16.33
CA CYS A 161 -18.19 33.02 -16.38
C CYS A 161 -18.94 34.04 -17.25
N PHE A 162 -18.53 35.30 -17.20
CA PHE A 162 -19.12 36.38 -17.99
C PHE A 162 -18.80 36.23 -19.49
N LEU A 163 -17.56 35.89 -19.82
CA LEU A 163 -17.12 35.59 -21.17
C LEU A 163 -17.91 34.41 -21.76
N LEU A 164 -17.98 33.29 -21.04
CA LEU A 164 -18.79 32.13 -21.45
C LEU A 164 -20.26 32.51 -21.64
N GLY A 165 -20.81 33.37 -20.78
CA GLY A 165 -22.21 33.83 -20.87
C GLY A 165 -22.48 34.63 -22.13
N GLY A 166 -21.56 35.49 -22.52
CA GLY A 166 -21.66 36.23 -23.76
C GLY A 166 -21.48 35.36 -25.01
N VAL A 167 -20.55 34.40 -25.00
CA VAL A 167 -20.31 33.48 -26.13
C VAL A 167 -21.47 32.50 -26.32
N LEU A 168 -22.04 32.00 -25.22
CA LEU A 168 -23.11 31.00 -25.23
C LEU A 168 -24.51 31.63 -25.14
N HIS A 169 -24.63 32.96 -25.22
CA HIS A 169 -25.88 33.71 -25.09
C HIS A 169 -26.71 33.29 -23.88
N THR A 170 -26.06 33.15 -22.73
CA THR A 170 -26.65 32.61 -21.50
C THR A 170 -26.26 33.48 -20.30
N ASN A 171 -27.14 33.57 -19.30
CA ASN A 171 -26.83 34.27 -18.06
C ASN A 171 -25.55 33.74 -17.37
N PRO A 172 -24.56 34.60 -17.05
CA PRO A 172 -23.34 34.21 -16.34
C PRO A 172 -23.59 33.50 -15.01
N LYS A 173 -24.67 33.83 -14.28
CA LYS A 173 -25.06 33.15 -13.04
C LYS A 173 -25.44 31.69 -13.27
N LYS A 174 -26.03 31.38 -14.42
CA LYS A 174 -26.40 30.01 -14.80
C LYS A 174 -25.14 29.19 -15.08
N ILE A 175 -24.13 29.79 -15.73
CA ILE A 175 -22.82 29.17 -15.96
C ILE A 175 -22.09 28.96 -14.64
N GLN A 176 -22.07 29.96 -13.76
CA GLN A 176 -21.49 29.85 -12.43
C GLN A 176 -22.07 28.67 -11.64
N LYS A 177 -23.38 28.44 -11.75
CA LYS A 177 -24.05 27.28 -11.14
C LYS A 177 -23.56 25.96 -11.73
N LEU A 178 -23.42 25.86 -13.05
CA LEU A 178 -22.94 24.65 -13.75
C LEU A 178 -21.46 24.33 -13.48
N LEU A 179 -20.67 25.33 -13.07
CA LEU A 179 -19.26 25.17 -12.71
C LEU A 179 -19.04 24.86 -11.22
N MET A 180 -20.10 24.65 -10.42
CA MET A 180 -19.99 24.25 -9.02
C MET A 180 -19.53 22.79 -8.87
N ALA A 181 -18.93 22.43 -7.73
CA ALA A 181 -18.28 21.13 -7.49
C ALA A 181 -19.19 19.90 -7.69
N ASP A 182 -20.46 19.97 -7.27
CA ASP A 182 -21.42 18.87 -7.39
C ASP A 182 -21.98 18.69 -8.82
N MET A 183 -21.69 19.62 -9.74
CA MET A 183 -22.22 19.57 -11.11
C MET A 183 -21.37 18.67 -12.02
N PRO A 184 -21.95 18.06 -13.06
CA PRO A 184 -21.28 17.12 -13.94
C PRO A 184 -19.90 17.56 -14.45
N LEU A 185 -19.73 18.83 -14.81
CA LEU A 185 -18.46 19.35 -15.33
C LEU A 185 -17.29 19.21 -14.34
N ARG A 186 -17.50 19.52 -13.06
CA ARG A 186 -16.49 19.34 -12.01
C ARG A 186 -16.49 17.94 -11.44
N LYS A 187 -17.66 17.35 -11.22
CA LYS A 187 -17.82 15.99 -10.69
C LYS A 187 -17.06 14.94 -11.50
N PHE A 188 -17.03 15.08 -12.82
CA PHE A 188 -16.29 14.20 -13.72
C PHE A 188 -14.88 14.73 -14.04
N GLY A 189 -14.36 15.73 -13.32
CA GLY A 189 -13.01 16.25 -13.51
C GLY A 189 -12.76 16.90 -14.88
N PHE A 190 -13.80 17.32 -15.60
CA PHE A 190 -13.58 18.02 -16.88
C PHE A 190 -13.04 19.45 -16.65
N ILE A 191 -13.19 19.98 -15.44
CA ILE A 191 -12.76 21.33 -15.06
C ILE A 191 -12.20 21.29 -13.63
N ASP A 192 -11.00 21.84 -13.44
CA ASP A 192 -10.28 21.90 -12.15
C ASP A 192 -11.00 22.75 -11.08
N GLU A 193 -10.71 22.46 -9.80
CA GLU A 193 -11.07 23.23 -8.61
C GLU A 193 -10.43 24.63 -8.61
N ASN A 194 -9.19 24.74 -9.09
CA ASN A 194 -8.39 25.98 -9.15
C ASN A 194 -8.68 26.85 -10.38
N LEU A 195 -9.96 27.12 -10.63
CA LEU A 195 -10.40 28.14 -11.60
C LEU A 195 -9.87 29.57 -11.31
N LYS A 196 -9.05 29.74 -10.27
CA LYS A 196 -8.48 31.00 -9.80
C LYS A 196 -7.48 31.65 -10.77
N TYR A 197 -6.98 30.95 -11.79
CA TYR A 197 -5.89 31.45 -12.64
C TYR A 197 -5.94 30.96 -14.09
N GLY A 198 -7.13 30.71 -14.64
CA GLY A 198 -7.29 30.43 -16.07
C GLY A 198 -6.57 29.19 -16.63
N ASN A 199 -6.14 28.24 -15.79
CA ASN A 199 -5.65 26.94 -16.25
C ASN A 199 -6.85 26.02 -16.45
N PHE A 200 -7.39 26.01 -17.66
CA PHE A 200 -8.51 25.15 -18.04
C PHE A 200 -8.00 23.91 -18.76
N GLU A 201 -7.17 23.12 -18.07
CA GLU A 201 -6.68 21.87 -18.66
C GLU A 201 -7.76 20.79 -18.53
N LEU A 202 -8.34 20.40 -19.67
CA LEU A 202 -9.05 19.12 -19.78
C LEU A 202 -7.95 18.05 -19.92
N GLU A 203 -7.48 17.50 -18.81
CA GLU A 203 -6.43 16.47 -18.69
C GLU A 203 -6.37 15.48 -19.88
N GLY A 204 -5.60 15.81 -20.92
CA GLY A 204 -5.50 15.04 -22.17
C GLY A 204 -6.79 14.86 -22.99
N LEU A 205 -7.97 15.21 -22.47
CA LEU A 205 -9.26 15.09 -23.17
C LEU A 205 -9.53 16.28 -24.09
N ALA A 206 -9.08 17.52 -23.76
CA ALA A 206 -9.23 18.69 -24.65
C ALA A 206 -8.60 18.45 -26.01
N GLU A 207 -7.35 17.98 -25.99
CA GLU A 207 -6.58 17.78 -27.21
C GLU A 207 -7.24 16.72 -28.07
N LYS A 208 -7.63 15.58 -27.50
CA LYS A 208 -8.31 14.50 -28.24
C LYS A 208 -9.70 14.91 -28.73
N LEU A 209 -10.51 15.54 -27.88
CA LEU A 209 -11.86 16.03 -28.20
C LEU A 209 -11.87 16.89 -29.48
N MET A 210 -10.82 17.71 -29.64
CA MET A 210 -10.72 18.71 -30.70
C MET A 210 -9.87 18.28 -31.90
N VAL A 211 -9.08 17.21 -31.80
CA VAL A 211 -8.12 16.79 -32.84
C VAL A 211 -8.55 15.51 -33.54
N GLU A 212 -9.15 14.55 -32.83
CA GLU A 212 -9.46 13.22 -33.36
C GLU A 212 -10.87 12.72 -32.94
N PRO A 213 -11.48 11.77 -33.68
CA PRO A 213 -12.70 11.11 -33.23
C PRO A 213 -12.46 10.34 -31.92
N LEU A 214 -13.33 10.54 -30.93
CA LEU A 214 -13.29 9.83 -29.66
C LEU A 214 -14.23 8.62 -29.70
N SER A 215 -13.75 7.50 -29.17
CA SER A 215 -14.59 6.35 -28.85
C SER A 215 -14.66 6.08 -27.35
N LYS A 216 -15.76 5.48 -26.91
CA LYS A 216 -15.94 5.04 -25.51
C LYS A 216 -14.81 4.10 -25.06
N GLN A 217 -14.32 3.24 -25.95
CA GLN A 217 -13.22 2.31 -25.65
C GLN A 217 -11.88 3.02 -25.42
N GLU A 218 -11.55 4.03 -26.23
CA GLU A 218 -10.31 4.82 -26.05
C GLU A 218 -10.33 5.63 -24.76
N MET A 219 -11.47 6.24 -24.45
CA MET A 219 -11.67 6.95 -23.19
C MET A 219 -11.53 6.01 -21.98
N MET A 220 -12.07 4.79 -22.08
CA MET A 220 -11.88 3.78 -21.04
C MET A 220 -10.42 3.39 -20.88
N LYS A 221 -9.68 3.17 -21.97
CA LYS A 221 -8.25 2.81 -21.93
C LYS A 221 -7.39 3.86 -21.22
N SER A 222 -7.75 5.15 -21.29
CA SER A 222 -7.01 6.22 -20.59
C SER A 222 -7.21 6.27 -19.08
N ILE A 223 -8.31 5.68 -18.56
CA ILE A 223 -8.66 5.72 -17.13
C ILE A 223 -8.55 4.36 -16.44
N ALA A 224 -8.71 3.26 -17.18
CA ALA A 224 -8.71 1.92 -16.65
C ALA A 224 -8.12 0.90 -17.63
N ARG A 225 -7.70 -0.25 -17.11
CA ARG A 225 -7.31 -1.43 -17.89
C ARG A 225 -8.11 -2.65 -17.48
N ILE A 226 -8.28 -3.59 -18.41
CA ILE A 226 -8.86 -4.90 -18.08
C ILE A 226 -7.83 -5.68 -17.26
N TYR A 227 -8.21 -6.03 -16.04
CA TYR A 227 -7.42 -6.87 -15.15
C TYR A 227 -7.48 -8.34 -15.62
N PRO A 228 -6.36 -9.07 -15.61
CA PRO A 228 -6.34 -10.49 -16.01
C PRO A 228 -7.31 -11.35 -15.19
N LYS A 229 -8.04 -12.25 -15.86
CA LYS A 229 -8.93 -13.21 -15.17
C LYS A 229 -8.11 -14.11 -14.24
N SER A 230 -8.62 -14.36 -13.03
CA SER A 230 -7.91 -15.20 -12.07
C SER A 230 -7.69 -16.61 -12.61
N THR A 231 -6.47 -17.11 -12.43
CA THR A 231 -6.12 -18.50 -12.72
C THR A 231 -6.57 -19.47 -11.62
N LEU A 232 -6.93 -18.92 -10.45
CA LEU A 232 -7.31 -19.67 -9.27
C LEU A 232 -8.80 -20.09 -9.33
N LYS A 233 -9.14 -21.06 -8.48
CA LYS A 233 -10.48 -21.59 -8.29
C LYS A 233 -10.93 -21.36 -6.84
N ARG A 234 -12.24 -21.37 -6.62
CA ARG A 234 -12.84 -21.33 -5.27
C ARG A 234 -12.21 -22.35 -4.30
N THR A 235 -11.89 -23.55 -4.77
CA THR A 235 -11.25 -24.62 -3.97
C THR A 235 -9.82 -24.34 -3.55
N ASP A 236 -9.15 -23.35 -4.17
CA ASP A 236 -7.81 -22.94 -3.77
C ASP A 236 -7.87 -22.07 -2.50
N PHE A 237 -9.03 -21.48 -2.19
CA PHE A 237 -9.26 -20.62 -1.01
C PHE A 237 -10.01 -21.34 0.13
N ASN A 238 -9.86 -22.66 0.25
CA ASN A 238 -10.55 -23.48 1.24
C ASN A 238 -10.44 -22.96 2.69
N TYR A 239 -9.34 -22.29 3.04
CA TYR A 239 -9.13 -21.77 4.39
C TYR A 239 -10.06 -20.62 4.79
N MET A 240 -10.66 -19.95 3.80
CA MET A 240 -11.60 -18.83 3.96
C MET A 240 -12.88 -19.11 3.16
N GLN A 241 -13.21 -20.39 2.96
CA GLN A 241 -14.33 -20.80 2.13
C GLN A 241 -15.65 -20.18 2.59
N ARG A 242 -15.89 -20.13 3.92
CA ARG A 242 -17.11 -19.51 4.47
C ARG A 242 -17.26 -18.05 4.04
N ASP A 243 -16.19 -17.27 4.15
CA ASP A 243 -16.23 -15.83 3.85
C ASP A 243 -16.31 -15.59 2.34
N LEU A 244 -15.58 -16.38 1.55
CA LEU A 244 -15.63 -16.33 0.09
C LEU A 244 -17.02 -16.73 -0.44
N ASP A 245 -17.64 -17.73 0.16
CA ASP A 245 -18.99 -18.20 -0.20
C ASP A 245 -20.03 -17.12 0.08
N MET A 246 -19.94 -16.48 1.26
CA MET A 246 -20.79 -15.35 1.64
C MET A 246 -20.60 -14.15 0.68
N LEU A 247 -19.35 -13.79 0.37
CA LEU A 247 -19.04 -12.73 -0.60
C LEU A 247 -19.65 -13.03 -1.98
N LEU A 248 -19.41 -14.22 -2.52
CA LEU A 248 -19.88 -14.60 -3.85
C LEU A 248 -21.41 -14.67 -3.91
N ASP A 249 -22.07 -15.19 -2.88
CA ASP A 249 -23.52 -15.24 -2.80
C ASP A 249 -24.12 -13.83 -2.74
N TYR A 250 -23.56 -12.95 -1.92
CA TYR A 250 -23.96 -11.54 -1.87
C TYR A 250 -23.81 -10.86 -3.23
N CYS A 251 -22.67 -11.05 -3.90
CA CYS A 251 -22.38 -10.44 -5.19
C CYS A 251 -23.31 -10.93 -6.31
N LYS A 252 -23.73 -12.20 -6.26
CA LYS A 252 -24.63 -12.78 -7.28
C LYS A 252 -26.06 -12.31 -7.11
N ASN A 253 -26.49 -12.03 -5.88
CA ASN A 253 -27.86 -11.64 -5.56
C ASN A 253 -28.05 -10.11 -5.43
N THR A 254 -26.97 -9.33 -5.44
CA THR A 254 -27.00 -7.87 -5.35
C THR A 254 -26.63 -7.24 -6.67
N LYS A 255 -27.37 -6.19 -7.07
CA LYS A 255 -27.19 -5.54 -8.38
C LYS A 255 -25.83 -4.83 -8.50
N ASN A 256 -25.48 -4.03 -7.49
CA ASN A 256 -24.30 -3.16 -7.49
C ASN A 256 -23.51 -3.27 -6.17
N PRO A 257 -22.90 -4.45 -5.86
CA PRO A 257 -22.19 -4.63 -4.60
C PRO A 257 -20.97 -3.70 -4.50
N SER A 258 -20.76 -3.13 -3.32
CA SER A 258 -19.62 -2.31 -2.92
C SER A 258 -18.82 -3.04 -1.83
N ILE A 259 -17.67 -3.60 -2.20
CA ILE A 259 -16.90 -4.52 -1.36
C ILE A 259 -15.55 -3.92 -1.02
N PHE A 260 -15.20 -3.93 0.27
CA PHE A 260 -13.90 -3.52 0.75
C PHE A 260 -13.13 -4.71 1.31
N LEU A 261 -11.98 -5.02 0.72
CA LEU A 261 -11.08 -6.10 1.13
C LEU A 261 -9.76 -5.53 1.60
N TYR A 262 -9.38 -5.79 2.86
CA TYR A 262 -8.12 -5.30 3.42
C TYR A 262 -7.26 -6.44 3.97
N GLY A 263 -5.97 -6.18 4.17
CA GLY A 263 -5.05 -7.18 4.72
C GLY A 263 -3.61 -6.91 4.32
N ARG A 264 -2.66 -7.62 4.92
CA ARG A 264 -1.22 -7.41 4.66
C ARG A 264 -0.87 -7.59 3.18
N ALA A 265 0.20 -6.96 2.72
CA ALA A 265 0.70 -7.17 1.36
C ALA A 265 0.98 -8.67 1.09
N GLY A 266 0.62 -9.15 -0.10
CA GLY A 266 0.90 -10.54 -0.49
C GLY A 266 -0.11 -11.60 -0.01
N VAL A 267 -1.20 -11.23 0.68
CA VAL A 267 -2.24 -12.21 1.08
C VAL A 267 -3.13 -12.70 -0.07
N GLY A 268 -3.05 -12.09 -1.25
CA GLY A 268 -3.78 -12.52 -2.45
C GLY A 268 -5.07 -11.74 -2.74
N LYS A 269 -5.23 -10.52 -2.20
CA LYS A 269 -6.40 -9.65 -2.42
C LYS A 269 -6.79 -9.49 -3.90
N ASN A 270 -5.82 -9.19 -4.76
CA ASN A 270 -6.08 -8.97 -6.19
C ASN A 270 -6.55 -10.26 -6.89
N GLU A 271 -6.05 -11.42 -6.46
CA GLU A 271 -6.51 -12.73 -6.97
C GLU A 271 -7.93 -13.04 -6.52
N ILE A 272 -8.32 -12.67 -5.29
CA ILE A 272 -9.70 -12.79 -4.81
C ILE A 272 -10.62 -11.89 -5.62
N ALA A 273 -10.25 -10.64 -5.85
CA ALA A 273 -11.03 -9.72 -6.69
C ALA A 273 -11.23 -10.27 -8.13
N ALA A 274 -10.15 -10.78 -8.73
CA ALA A 274 -10.18 -11.41 -10.03
C ALA A 274 -11.00 -12.72 -10.06
N LEU A 275 -11.04 -13.47 -8.95
CA LEU A 275 -11.90 -14.64 -8.81
C LEU A 275 -13.37 -14.25 -8.70
N ILE A 276 -13.71 -13.21 -7.93
CA ILE A 276 -15.07 -12.69 -7.80
C ILE A 276 -15.60 -12.29 -9.18
N ALA A 277 -14.86 -11.48 -9.94
CA ALA A 277 -15.28 -11.06 -11.28
C ALA A 277 -15.48 -12.24 -12.23
N LYS A 278 -14.61 -13.26 -12.16
CA LYS A 278 -14.73 -14.50 -12.94
C LYS A 278 -15.97 -15.31 -12.58
N GLU A 279 -16.31 -15.42 -11.29
CA GLU A 279 -17.50 -16.13 -10.80
C GLU A 279 -18.81 -15.40 -11.11
N LEU A 280 -18.74 -14.09 -11.34
CA LEU A 280 -19.85 -13.26 -11.82
C LEU A 280 -19.96 -13.22 -13.36
N ASP A 281 -19.02 -13.83 -14.08
CA ASP A 281 -18.88 -13.74 -15.54
C ASP A 281 -18.80 -12.30 -16.08
N LYS A 282 -18.05 -11.44 -15.37
CA LYS A 282 -17.85 -10.02 -15.71
C LYS A 282 -16.38 -9.70 -15.94
N ASP A 283 -16.12 -8.68 -16.75
CA ASP A 283 -14.78 -8.13 -16.94
C ASP A 283 -14.38 -7.26 -15.75
N LEU A 284 -13.18 -7.48 -15.21
CA LEU A 284 -12.63 -6.69 -14.11
C LEU A 284 -11.84 -5.51 -14.68
N TRP A 285 -12.22 -4.29 -14.33
CA TRP A 285 -11.59 -3.05 -14.78
C TRP A 285 -10.84 -2.40 -13.64
N GLU A 286 -9.52 -2.38 -13.72
CA GLU A 286 -8.64 -1.74 -12.74
C GLU A 286 -8.39 -0.27 -13.12
N ILE A 287 -8.66 0.65 -12.20
CA ILE A 287 -8.33 2.07 -12.36
C ILE A 287 -6.81 2.24 -12.29
N HIS A 288 -6.23 3.04 -13.19
CA HIS A 288 -4.77 3.25 -13.22
C HIS A 288 -4.27 3.93 -11.93
N ASN A 289 -3.22 3.38 -11.32
CA ASN A 289 -2.55 4.01 -10.17
C ASN A 289 -1.51 5.05 -10.61
N ILE A 290 -0.94 4.85 -11.80
CA ILE A 290 0.25 5.54 -12.27
C ILE A 290 -0.05 6.15 -13.64
N ASP A 291 0.42 7.37 -13.87
CA ASP A 291 0.31 8.03 -15.16
C ASP A 291 1.29 7.47 -16.21
N THR A 292 1.25 8.02 -17.42
CA THR A 292 2.14 7.58 -18.51
C THR A 292 3.63 7.85 -18.25
N GLN A 293 3.97 8.63 -17.21
CA GLN A 293 5.33 9.00 -16.83
C GLN A 293 5.83 8.23 -15.61
N GLY A 294 5.02 7.35 -15.02
CA GLY A 294 5.43 6.60 -13.83
C GLY A 294 5.11 7.31 -12.51
N ILE A 295 4.34 8.40 -12.53
CA ILE A 295 3.98 9.21 -11.36
C ILE A 295 2.59 8.81 -10.86
N MET A 296 2.41 8.76 -9.54
CA MET A 296 1.11 8.48 -8.94
C MET A 296 0.08 9.54 -9.33
N ARG A 297 -1.11 9.09 -9.75
CA ARG A 297 -2.17 9.96 -10.22
C ARG A 297 -2.96 10.57 -9.06
N GLU A 298 -3.07 11.90 -9.04
CA GLU A 298 -3.88 12.63 -8.04
C GLU A 298 -5.39 12.63 -8.38
N ASP A 299 -5.78 12.31 -9.63
CA ASP A 299 -7.15 12.35 -10.17
C ASP A 299 -7.91 10.99 -10.11
N ARG A 300 -7.41 9.99 -9.36
CA ARG A 300 -7.98 8.62 -9.38
C ARG A 300 -9.46 8.55 -8.95
N LEU A 301 -9.91 9.43 -8.05
CA LEU A 301 -11.33 9.52 -7.65
C LEU A 301 -12.22 9.90 -8.85
N GLU A 302 -11.78 10.85 -9.65
CA GLU A 302 -12.50 11.32 -10.83
C GLU A 302 -12.53 10.24 -11.91
N GLN A 303 -11.42 9.52 -12.10
CA GLN A 303 -11.36 8.35 -12.99
C GLN A 303 -12.34 7.25 -12.57
N PHE A 304 -12.45 6.98 -11.28
CA PHE A 304 -13.44 6.03 -10.77
C PHE A 304 -14.86 6.51 -11.05
N ILE A 305 -15.18 7.78 -10.79
CA ILE A 305 -16.51 8.36 -11.05
C ILE A 305 -16.84 8.35 -12.55
N ARG A 306 -15.84 8.59 -13.42
CA ARG A 306 -15.97 8.46 -14.89
C ARG A 306 -16.27 7.01 -15.28
N ALA A 307 -15.51 6.05 -14.75
CA ALA A 307 -15.71 4.62 -15.00
C ALA A 307 -17.10 4.13 -14.57
N GLN A 308 -17.60 4.60 -13.41
CA GLN A 308 -18.97 4.35 -12.92
C GLN A 308 -20.07 4.81 -13.88
N SER A 309 -19.80 5.82 -14.70
CA SER A 309 -20.78 6.36 -15.66
C SER A 309 -20.66 5.71 -17.04
N MET A 310 -19.45 5.33 -17.43
CA MET A 310 -19.19 4.74 -18.74
C MET A 310 -19.41 3.23 -18.78
N LEU A 311 -19.11 2.47 -17.72
CA LEU A 311 -19.20 1.02 -17.77
C LEU A 311 -20.64 0.50 -17.66
N ASN A 312 -20.85 -0.75 -18.07
CA ASN A 312 -22.14 -1.42 -17.95
C ASN A 312 -22.08 -2.41 -16.77
N ALA A 313 -22.99 -2.24 -15.80
CA ALA A 313 -23.05 -3.06 -14.58
C ALA A 313 -23.20 -4.56 -14.85
N ASP A 314 -23.86 -4.95 -15.95
CA ASP A 314 -24.10 -6.35 -16.29
C ASP A 314 -22.84 -7.06 -16.81
N LYS A 315 -21.86 -6.29 -17.32
CA LYS A 315 -20.65 -6.83 -17.96
C LYS A 315 -19.37 -6.52 -17.21
N SER A 316 -19.42 -5.65 -16.20
CA SER A 316 -18.21 -5.04 -15.63
C SER A 316 -18.22 -4.99 -14.11
N VAL A 317 -17.04 -5.16 -13.53
CA VAL A 317 -16.70 -4.92 -12.13
C VAL A 317 -15.53 -3.94 -12.12
N ILE A 318 -15.53 -2.97 -11.22
CA ILE A 318 -14.43 -2.01 -11.07
C ILE A 318 -13.54 -2.44 -9.90
N LEU A 319 -12.23 -2.36 -10.09
CA LEU A 319 -11.20 -2.60 -9.08
C LEU A 319 -10.46 -1.30 -8.78
N LEU A 320 -10.42 -0.92 -7.50
CA LEU A 320 -9.48 0.07 -6.97
C LEU A 320 -8.47 -0.67 -6.09
N ASP A 321 -7.23 -0.75 -6.57
CA ASP A 321 -6.11 -1.22 -5.75
C ASP A 321 -5.47 -0.06 -4.99
N GLU A 322 -4.93 -0.36 -3.81
CA GLU A 322 -4.33 0.63 -2.90
C GLU A 322 -5.27 1.81 -2.60
N CYS A 323 -6.54 1.50 -2.28
CA CYS A 323 -7.56 2.52 -2.13
C CYS A 323 -7.35 3.43 -0.92
N GLU A 324 -6.48 3.06 0.03
CA GLU A 324 -6.03 3.91 1.14
C GLU A 324 -5.50 5.27 0.67
N GLU A 325 -4.87 5.32 -0.50
CA GLU A 325 -4.31 6.57 -1.04
C GLU A 325 -5.40 7.60 -1.40
N PHE A 326 -6.66 7.17 -1.52
CA PHE A 326 -7.79 8.02 -1.85
C PHE A 326 -8.46 8.63 -0.62
N PHE A 327 -8.22 8.07 0.56
CA PHE A 327 -8.90 8.51 1.77
C PHE A 327 -8.12 9.66 2.42
N PRO A 328 -8.74 10.83 2.64
CA PRO A 328 -8.07 12.03 3.15
C PRO A 328 -7.33 11.85 4.49
N SER A 329 -7.66 10.82 5.26
CA SER A 329 -7.08 10.53 6.57
C SER A 329 -5.57 10.25 6.56
N LEU A 330 -4.98 9.93 5.39
CA LEU A 330 -3.57 9.57 5.25
C LEU A 330 -2.69 10.67 4.63
N TYR A 331 -3.28 11.80 4.19
CA TYR A 331 -2.55 12.92 3.58
C TYR A 331 -2.85 14.26 4.27
N PRO A 332 -1.83 14.91 4.90
CA PRO A 332 -2.00 16.18 5.61
C PRO A 332 -2.59 17.32 4.75
N LYS A 333 -2.40 17.28 3.42
CA LYS A 333 -2.94 18.30 2.50
C LYS A 333 -4.47 18.28 2.35
N TYR A 334 -5.12 17.12 2.57
CA TYR A 334 -6.57 16.95 2.40
C TYR A 334 -7.34 16.94 3.73
N ASN A 335 -6.65 17.15 4.86
CA ASN A 335 -7.27 17.15 6.19
C ASN A 335 -8.23 18.34 6.43
N GLU A 336 -8.18 19.38 5.60
CA GLU A 336 -9.02 20.58 5.75
C GLU A 336 -10.24 20.63 4.83
N ASP A 337 -10.29 19.83 3.75
CA ASP A 337 -11.38 19.90 2.77
C ASP A 337 -12.56 18.97 3.11
N LYS A 338 -13.52 19.53 3.86
CA LYS A 338 -14.86 18.95 4.06
C LYS A 338 -15.57 18.61 2.73
N ALA A 339 -15.23 19.31 1.65
CA ALA A 339 -15.79 19.10 0.32
C ALA A 339 -15.43 17.72 -0.24
N SER A 340 -14.15 17.34 -0.25
CA SER A 340 -13.67 16.06 -0.79
C SER A 340 -14.20 14.87 0.01
N LYS A 341 -14.32 15.00 1.35
CA LYS A 341 -14.96 13.98 2.20
C LYS A 341 -16.44 13.77 1.86
N ASN A 342 -17.19 14.84 1.63
CA ASN A 342 -18.60 14.74 1.23
C ASN A 342 -18.78 14.13 -0.17
N THR A 343 -17.91 14.47 -1.12
CA THR A 343 -17.91 13.87 -2.46
C THR A 343 -17.67 12.36 -2.41
N LEU A 344 -16.68 11.93 -1.62
CA LEU A 344 -16.35 10.52 -1.45
C LEU A 344 -17.48 9.74 -0.74
N ASN A 345 -18.12 10.34 0.26
CA ASN A 345 -19.30 9.76 0.91
C ASN A 345 -20.47 9.55 -0.07
N LYS A 346 -20.86 10.60 -0.82
CA LYS A 346 -21.92 10.51 -1.83
C LYS A 346 -21.59 9.48 -2.91
N MET A 347 -20.31 9.33 -3.26
CA MET A 347 -19.85 8.33 -4.23
C MET A 347 -20.08 6.91 -3.71
N LEU A 348 -19.63 6.60 -2.50
CA LEU A 348 -19.80 5.26 -1.90
C LEU A 348 -21.28 4.90 -1.73
N GLU A 349 -22.14 5.88 -1.46
CA GLU A 349 -23.60 5.68 -1.32
C GLU A 349 -24.33 5.46 -2.67
N SER A 350 -23.70 5.75 -3.82
CA SER A 350 -24.36 5.76 -5.13
C SER A 350 -23.64 4.96 -6.22
N VAL A 351 -22.93 3.90 -5.81
CA VAL A 351 -22.24 2.98 -6.72
C VAL A 351 -23.23 2.32 -7.70
N LYS A 352 -23.00 2.52 -9.00
CA LYS A 352 -23.84 1.99 -10.09
C LYS A 352 -23.27 0.72 -10.73
N ILE A 353 -21.95 0.56 -10.66
CA ILE A 353 -21.20 -0.57 -11.18
C ILE A 353 -20.61 -1.34 -10.01
N PRO A 354 -20.76 -2.67 -9.93
CA PRO A 354 -20.14 -3.49 -8.89
C PRO A 354 -18.66 -3.10 -8.70
N SER A 355 -18.24 -2.84 -7.47
CA SER A 355 -16.92 -2.28 -7.18
C SER A 355 -16.22 -3.02 -6.03
N ILE A 356 -14.94 -3.29 -6.22
CA ILE A 356 -14.06 -3.93 -5.24
C ILE A 356 -12.92 -2.97 -4.92
N PHE A 357 -12.78 -2.67 -3.64
CA PHE A 357 -11.77 -1.76 -3.09
C PHE A 357 -10.76 -2.59 -2.29
N LEU A 358 -9.48 -2.48 -2.62
CA LEU A 358 -8.42 -3.23 -1.95
C LEU A 358 -7.54 -2.29 -1.16
N SER A 359 -7.24 -2.66 0.09
CA SER A 359 -6.32 -1.88 0.93
C SER A 359 -5.28 -2.71 1.67
N ASN A 360 -4.07 -2.18 1.84
CA ASN A 360 -3.03 -2.80 2.69
C ASN A 360 -3.17 -2.48 4.18
N SER A 361 -3.99 -1.49 4.54
CA SER A 361 -4.22 -1.08 5.93
C SER A 361 -5.70 -1.16 6.32
N ALA A 362 -5.94 -1.29 7.62
CA ALA A 362 -7.25 -1.06 8.23
C ALA A 362 -7.45 0.40 8.66
N ASP A 363 -6.44 1.26 8.48
CA ASP A 363 -6.40 2.67 8.93
C ASP A 363 -7.25 3.60 8.03
N ILE A 364 -8.51 3.24 7.84
CA ILE A 364 -9.51 4.04 7.12
C ILE A 364 -10.54 4.51 8.13
N ASP A 365 -10.98 5.76 8.01
CA ASP A 365 -12.02 6.33 8.88
C ASP A 365 -13.26 5.41 8.92
N PRO A 366 -13.70 4.98 10.12
CA PRO A 366 -14.89 4.13 10.28
C PRO A 366 -16.15 4.68 9.60
N ALA A 367 -16.25 6.00 9.40
CA ALA A 367 -17.36 6.59 8.66
C ALA A 367 -17.42 6.12 7.20
N PHE A 368 -16.28 5.93 6.54
CA PHE A 368 -16.24 5.36 5.19
C PHE A 368 -16.53 3.86 5.21
N LEU A 369 -15.96 3.13 6.19
CA LEU A 369 -16.15 1.69 6.30
C LEU A 369 -17.63 1.28 6.41
N ARG A 370 -18.45 2.06 7.10
CA ARG A 370 -19.91 1.82 7.25
C ARG A 370 -20.71 1.92 5.95
N ARG A 371 -20.13 2.44 4.87
CA ARG A 371 -20.80 2.64 3.57
C ARG A 371 -20.48 1.57 2.54
N PHE A 372 -19.55 0.68 2.86
CA PHE A 372 -19.38 -0.54 2.07
C PHE A 372 -20.41 -1.57 2.52
N ASP A 373 -20.89 -2.36 1.57
CA ASP A 373 -21.83 -3.43 1.85
C ASP A 373 -21.16 -4.55 2.62
N ILE A 374 -19.92 -4.86 2.25
CA ILE A 374 -19.08 -5.87 2.91
C ILE A 374 -17.68 -5.31 3.14
N VAL A 375 -17.22 -5.45 4.38
CA VAL A 375 -15.84 -5.18 4.81
C VAL A 375 -15.25 -6.50 5.29
N LEU A 376 -14.20 -6.99 4.62
CA LEU A 376 -13.57 -8.27 4.95
C LEU A 376 -12.06 -8.17 5.05
N GLU A 377 -11.50 -8.68 6.14
CA GLU A 377 -10.06 -8.89 6.29
C GLU A 377 -9.62 -10.18 5.60
N ILE A 378 -8.63 -10.07 4.72
CA ILE A 378 -7.97 -11.19 4.07
C ILE A 378 -6.72 -11.55 4.87
N HIS A 379 -6.83 -12.63 5.63
CA HIS A 379 -5.70 -13.18 6.37
C HIS A 379 -4.82 -14.07 5.48
N ALA A 380 -3.52 -14.10 5.78
CA ALA A 380 -2.62 -15.05 5.16
C ALA A 380 -3.00 -16.49 5.55
N PRO A 381 -2.91 -17.47 4.62
CA PRO A 381 -3.13 -18.87 4.98
C PRO A 381 -2.11 -19.32 6.04
N THR A 382 -2.57 -20.08 7.04
CA THR A 382 -1.69 -20.63 8.09
C THR A 382 -0.63 -21.54 7.48
N LYS A 383 0.43 -21.81 8.25
CA LYS A 383 1.48 -22.76 7.86
C LYS A 383 0.87 -24.09 7.41
N GLU A 384 -0.01 -24.70 8.20
CA GLU A 384 -0.62 -25.99 7.86
C GLU A 384 -1.40 -25.93 6.54
N LYS A 385 -2.12 -24.83 6.31
CA LYS A 385 -2.91 -24.62 5.08
C LYS A 385 -2.02 -24.43 3.86
N LYS A 386 -0.88 -23.71 4.00
CA LYS A 386 0.14 -23.60 2.94
C LYS A 386 0.75 -24.96 2.63
N GLU A 387 1.05 -25.78 3.65
CA GLU A 387 1.55 -27.14 3.46
C GLU A 387 0.56 -28.02 2.71
N GLU A 388 -0.72 -28.00 3.12
CA GLU A 388 -1.80 -28.75 2.47
C GLU A 388 -1.94 -28.34 1.00
N LEU A 389 -1.95 -27.03 0.72
CA LEU A 389 -2.06 -26.48 -0.63
C LEU A 389 -0.92 -26.95 -1.53
N ILE A 390 0.32 -26.89 -1.06
CA ILE A 390 1.50 -27.34 -1.82
C ILE A 390 1.42 -28.85 -2.07
N GLN A 391 1.13 -29.63 -1.03
CA GLN A 391 1.04 -31.09 -1.13
C GLN A 391 -0.07 -31.51 -2.09
N LYS A 392 -1.28 -30.97 -1.94
CA LYS A 392 -2.45 -31.26 -2.79
C LYS A 392 -2.16 -30.89 -4.25
N SER A 393 -1.54 -29.73 -4.47
CA SER A 393 -1.17 -29.27 -5.81
C SER A 393 -0.21 -30.26 -6.48
N LEU A 394 0.87 -30.63 -5.81
CA LEU A 394 1.94 -31.47 -6.37
C LEU A 394 1.63 -32.97 -6.42
N LYS A 395 0.66 -33.45 -5.62
CA LYS A 395 0.23 -34.86 -5.55
C LYS A 395 -0.15 -35.42 -6.92
N SER A 396 -0.81 -34.61 -7.76
CA SER A 396 -1.27 -35.00 -9.11
C SER A 396 -0.16 -35.48 -10.06
N GLN A 397 1.09 -35.05 -9.85
CA GLN A 397 2.24 -35.42 -10.69
C GLN A 397 3.26 -36.32 -9.95
N LYS A 398 2.88 -36.87 -8.79
CA LYS A 398 3.76 -37.71 -7.94
C LYS A 398 5.09 -37.02 -7.57
N ILE A 399 5.11 -35.69 -7.51
CA ILE A 399 6.29 -34.92 -7.07
C ILE A 399 6.33 -34.99 -5.54
N LYS A 400 7.40 -35.57 -4.98
CA LYS A 400 7.60 -35.66 -3.54
C LYS A 400 8.54 -34.56 -3.09
N LEU A 401 8.13 -33.69 -2.16
CA LEU A 401 9.00 -32.74 -1.49
C LEU A 401 9.39 -33.25 -0.10
N ASP A 402 10.57 -32.85 0.36
CA ASP A 402 11.04 -33.21 1.70
C ASP A 402 10.31 -32.32 2.73
N SER A 403 9.97 -32.88 3.89
CA SER A 403 9.17 -32.16 4.92
C SER A 403 9.80 -30.84 5.36
N LYS A 404 11.14 -30.78 5.44
CA LYS A 404 11.87 -29.53 5.74
C LYS A 404 11.66 -28.45 4.68
N ILE A 405 11.64 -28.83 3.39
CA ILE A 405 11.43 -27.87 2.29
C ILE A 405 9.99 -27.37 2.34
N ILE A 406 9.02 -28.26 2.57
CA ILE A 406 7.61 -27.89 2.75
C ILE A 406 7.43 -26.89 3.90
N SER A 407 8.09 -27.15 5.05
CA SER A 407 8.07 -26.25 6.20
C SER A 407 8.69 -24.88 5.87
N GLN A 408 9.85 -24.85 5.20
CA GLN A 408 10.51 -23.60 4.79
C GLN A 408 9.63 -22.77 3.84
N ILE A 409 8.98 -23.42 2.87
CA ILE A 409 8.07 -22.73 1.94
C ILE A 409 6.87 -22.19 2.71
N SER A 410 6.33 -22.96 3.65
CA SER A 410 5.09 -22.60 4.36
C SER A 410 5.29 -21.56 5.46
N GLU A 411 6.51 -21.46 6.00
CA GLU A 411 6.94 -20.38 6.90
C GLU A 411 7.29 -19.09 6.16
N SER A 412 7.49 -19.15 4.84
CA SER A 412 7.85 -17.97 4.06
C SER A 412 6.69 -16.97 3.89
N SER A 413 7.04 -15.71 3.64
CA SER A 413 6.12 -14.61 3.36
C SER A 413 5.52 -14.67 1.94
N LEU A 414 5.76 -15.74 1.18
CA LEU A 414 5.26 -15.90 -0.18
C LEU A 414 3.72 -15.92 -0.22
N SER A 415 3.20 -15.24 -1.24
CA SER A 415 1.76 -15.19 -1.52
C SER A 415 1.25 -16.52 -2.08
N GLN A 416 -0.03 -16.78 -1.90
CA GLN A 416 -0.68 -17.97 -2.45
C GLN A 416 -0.56 -18.06 -3.98
N GLY A 417 -0.69 -16.93 -4.68
CA GLY A 417 -0.52 -16.87 -6.13
C GLY A 417 0.87 -17.32 -6.58
N VAL A 418 1.92 -16.84 -5.91
CA VAL A 418 3.31 -17.23 -6.20
C VAL A 418 3.52 -18.73 -5.93
N LEU A 419 3.01 -19.24 -4.80
CA LEU A 419 3.11 -20.66 -4.47
C LEU A 419 2.45 -21.55 -5.53
N LEU A 420 1.24 -21.19 -5.98
CA LEU A 420 0.51 -21.96 -6.98
C LEU A 420 1.14 -21.85 -8.38
N GLN A 421 1.68 -20.68 -8.74
CA GLN A 421 2.41 -20.48 -9.99
C GLN A 421 3.70 -21.31 -10.01
N ALA A 422 4.47 -21.33 -8.93
CA ALA A 422 5.66 -22.17 -8.81
C ALA A 422 5.29 -23.67 -8.91
N CYS A 423 4.21 -24.09 -8.24
CA CYS A 423 3.69 -25.45 -8.36
C CYS A 423 3.26 -25.78 -9.80
N LYS A 424 2.66 -24.82 -10.52
CA LYS A 424 2.26 -24.98 -11.92
C LYS A 424 3.49 -25.18 -12.81
N VAL A 425 4.54 -24.38 -12.65
CA VAL A 425 5.81 -24.55 -13.36
C VAL A 425 6.39 -25.95 -13.11
N ALA A 426 6.45 -26.38 -11.85
CA ALA A 426 6.94 -27.71 -11.49
C ALA A 426 6.11 -28.84 -12.13
N LYS A 427 4.78 -28.72 -12.18
CA LYS A 427 3.91 -29.69 -12.85
C LYS A 427 4.14 -29.73 -14.35
N THR A 428 4.34 -28.58 -15.01
CA THR A 428 4.59 -28.52 -16.45
C THR A 428 5.91 -29.19 -16.81
N LEU A 429 6.96 -28.93 -16.03
CA LEU A 429 8.26 -29.62 -16.18
C LEU A 429 8.13 -31.14 -15.91
N ALA A 430 7.29 -31.54 -14.95
CA ALA A 430 7.02 -32.95 -14.69
C ALA A 430 6.22 -33.64 -15.82
N LYS A 431 5.43 -32.89 -16.60
CA LYS A 431 4.69 -33.42 -17.76
C LYS A 431 5.55 -33.56 -19.01
N HIS A 432 6.46 -32.61 -19.26
CA HIS A 432 7.38 -32.73 -20.38
C HIS A 432 8.38 -33.88 -20.12
N LYS A 433 8.26 -34.95 -20.91
CA LYS A 433 9.25 -36.03 -20.96
C LYS A 433 10.54 -35.48 -21.59
N LEU A 434 11.41 -34.84 -20.82
CA LEU A 434 12.82 -34.76 -21.20
C LEU A 434 13.35 -36.20 -21.21
N SER A 435 13.66 -36.69 -22.39
CA SER A 435 13.71 -38.10 -22.77
C SER A 435 15.01 -38.84 -22.41
N THR A 436 15.81 -38.37 -21.44
CA THR A 436 17.17 -38.91 -21.22
C THR A 436 17.62 -39.03 -19.76
N GLN A 437 16.83 -38.63 -18.76
CA GLN A 437 17.27 -38.64 -17.36
C GLN A 437 16.65 -39.76 -16.51
N SER A 438 17.40 -40.25 -15.52
CA SER A 438 16.89 -41.21 -14.55
C SER A 438 15.73 -40.62 -13.72
N PRO A 439 14.76 -41.42 -13.24
CA PRO A 439 13.63 -40.93 -12.46
C PRO A 439 14.01 -40.11 -11.22
N LYS A 440 15.17 -40.42 -10.61
CA LYS A 440 15.71 -39.70 -9.44
C LYS A 440 16.26 -38.32 -9.82
N GLU A 441 17.02 -38.22 -10.89
CA GLU A 441 17.57 -36.94 -11.38
C GLU A 441 16.45 -36.02 -11.87
N ARG A 442 15.43 -36.59 -12.51
CA ARG A 442 14.26 -35.83 -12.93
C ARG A 442 13.51 -35.22 -11.76
N GLN A 443 13.27 -35.99 -10.67
CA GLN A 443 12.68 -35.43 -9.47
C GLN A 443 13.56 -34.34 -8.85
N LYS A 444 14.88 -34.54 -8.82
CA LYS A 444 15.83 -33.54 -8.32
C LYS A 444 15.76 -32.23 -9.11
N SER A 445 15.76 -32.30 -10.44
CA SER A 445 15.64 -31.12 -11.32
C SER A 445 14.32 -30.38 -11.10
N ILE A 446 13.19 -31.09 -11.01
CA ILE A 446 11.88 -30.47 -10.74
C ILE A 446 11.87 -29.76 -9.38
N LYS A 447 12.48 -30.36 -8.34
CA LYS A 447 12.62 -29.73 -7.02
C LYS A 447 13.48 -28.46 -7.10
N GLU A 448 14.61 -28.52 -7.78
CA GLU A 448 15.53 -27.39 -7.94
C GLU A 448 14.86 -26.23 -8.69
N SER A 449 14.12 -26.50 -9.77
CA SER A 449 13.37 -25.47 -10.50
C SER A 449 12.24 -24.87 -9.66
N LEU A 450 11.50 -25.68 -8.88
CA LEU A 450 10.48 -25.16 -7.97
C LEU A 450 11.09 -24.19 -6.95
N ILE A 451 12.19 -24.61 -6.31
CA ILE A 451 12.89 -23.80 -5.30
C ILE A 451 13.49 -22.54 -5.92
N GLN A 452 14.01 -22.62 -7.14
CA GLN A 452 14.54 -21.47 -7.86
C GLN A 452 13.47 -20.41 -8.09
N VAL A 453 12.29 -20.79 -8.61
CA VAL A 453 11.18 -19.84 -8.83
C VAL A 453 10.77 -19.17 -7.51
N LEU A 454 10.64 -19.94 -6.44
CA LEU A 454 10.28 -19.40 -5.12
C LEU A 454 11.37 -18.47 -4.57
N ASN A 455 12.65 -18.84 -4.72
CA ASN A 455 13.77 -18.05 -4.23
C ASN A 455 13.95 -16.73 -4.97
N GLU A 456 13.65 -16.65 -6.27
CA GLU A 456 13.68 -15.37 -6.99
C GLU A 456 12.66 -14.38 -6.40
N HIS A 457 11.46 -14.86 -6.04
CA HIS A 457 10.48 -14.02 -5.35
C HIS A 457 10.95 -13.63 -3.93
N LEU A 458 11.56 -14.55 -3.18
CA LEU A 458 12.09 -14.25 -1.84
C LEU A 458 13.25 -13.25 -1.87
N LYS A 459 14.13 -13.32 -2.88
CA LYS A 459 15.22 -12.35 -3.07
C LYS A 459 14.68 -10.94 -3.26
N LEU A 460 13.65 -10.78 -4.08
CA LEU A 460 13.01 -9.47 -4.31
C LEU A 460 12.40 -8.90 -3.03
N GLN A 461 11.99 -9.75 -2.09
CA GLN A 461 11.43 -9.38 -0.79
C GLN A 461 12.49 -9.19 0.31
N GLY A 462 13.78 -9.43 0.02
CA GLY A 462 14.85 -9.38 1.03
C GLY A 462 14.77 -10.50 2.08
N GLU A 463 14.07 -11.59 1.77
CA GLU A 463 13.72 -12.65 2.72
C GLU A 463 14.70 -13.82 2.67
N LYS A 464 14.67 -14.64 3.72
CA LYS A 464 15.54 -15.83 3.82
C LYS A 464 15.20 -16.85 2.74
N LEU A 465 16.19 -17.20 1.92
CA LEU A 465 16.03 -18.15 0.81
C LEU A 465 15.78 -19.58 1.30
N ILE A 466 14.94 -20.31 0.55
CA ILE A 466 14.68 -21.74 0.72
C ILE A 466 15.92 -22.52 0.29
N SER A 467 16.43 -23.37 1.17
CA SER A 467 17.63 -24.15 0.92
C SER A 467 17.28 -25.50 0.30
N ALA A 468 17.61 -25.72 -0.98
CA ALA A 468 17.43 -27.00 -1.66
C ALA A 468 18.30 -28.12 -1.05
N ARG A 469 19.46 -27.76 -0.50
CA ARG A 469 20.23 -28.63 0.37
C ARG A 469 19.69 -28.45 1.77
N VAL A 470 19.09 -29.50 2.32
CA VAL A 470 19.05 -29.65 3.78
C VAL A 470 20.52 -29.62 4.20
N LYS A 471 21.03 -28.46 4.64
CA LYS A 471 22.24 -28.47 5.45
C LYS A 471 21.88 -29.45 6.56
N LYS A 472 22.61 -30.56 6.66
CA LYS A 472 22.81 -31.15 7.98
C LYS A 472 23.40 -29.99 8.77
N GLU A 473 22.57 -29.17 9.41
CA GLU A 473 22.97 -28.61 10.68
C GLU A 473 23.52 -29.81 11.40
N GLN A 474 24.85 -29.85 11.56
CA GLN A 474 25.44 -30.69 12.57
C GLN A 474 24.76 -30.18 13.83
N ASN A 475 23.65 -30.82 14.21
CA ASN A 475 22.92 -30.50 15.41
C ASN A 475 23.95 -30.68 16.51
N LEU A 476 24.45 -29.56 17.04
CA LEU A 476 25.28 -29.59 18.22
C LEU A 476 24.46 -30.35 19.27
N PRO A 477 25.08 -31.30 19.97
CA PRO A 477 24.35 -32.14 20.88
C PRO A 477 23.78 -31.28 22.01
N TYR A 478 22.46 -31.30 22.16
CA TYR A 478 21.74 -30.52 23.16
C TYR A 478 20.96 -31.45 24.08
N ASP A 479 21.14 -31.27 25.39
CA ASP A 479 20.43 -31.99 26.44
C ASP A 479 19.96 -30.98 27.50
N MET A 480 18.64 -30.87 27.66
CA MET A 480 18.00 -29.93 28.60
C MET A 480 18.41 -30.17 30.05
N SER A 481 18.84 -31.39 30.41
CA SER A 481 19.35 -31.67 31.75
C SER A 481 20.69 -30.99 32.07
N LEU A 482 21.38 -30.48 31.04
CA LEU A 482 22.61 -29.70 31.21
C LEU A 482 22.33 -28.25 31.62
N ILE A 483 21.08 -27.78 31.52
CA ILE A 483 20.71 -26.47 32.06
C ILE A 483 20.85 -26.52 33.60
N ASN A 484 21.69 -25.64 34.14
CA ASN A 484 21.73 -25.35 35.56
C ASN A 484 20.90 -24.09 35.82
N ALA A 485 19.74 -24.24 36.44
CA ALA A 485 18.86 -23.12 36.75
C ALA A 485 18.45 -23.12 38.22
N SER A 486 18.04 -21.96 38.74
CA SER A 486 17.57 -21.80 40.12
C SER A 486 16.30 -22.59 40.43
N VAL A 487 15.57 -23.04 39.40
CA VAL A 487 14.35 -23.82 39.51
C VAL A 487 14.55 -25.15 38.78
N ASP A 488 13.93 -26.22 39.28
CA ASP A 488 13.88 -27.48 38.54
C ASP A 488 13.09 -27.31 37.24
N MET A 489 13.77 -27.52 36.12
CA MET A 489 13.21 -27.28 34.77
C MET A 489 12.04 -28.21 34.46
N LYS A 490 12.07 -29.47 34.94
CA LYS A 490 10.98 -30.43 34.71
C LYS A 490 9.72 -29.98 35.44
N SER A 491 9.83 -29.69 36.74
CA SER A 491 8.72 -29.15 37.53
C SER A 491 8.17 -27.84 36.97
N LEU A 492 9.03 -26.96 36.45
CA LEU A 492 8.61 -25.72 35.81
C LEU A 492 7.77 -25.98 34.56
N CYS A 493 8.21 -26.88 33.68
CA CYS A 493 7.47 -27.24 32.47
C CYS A 493 6.12 -27.88 32.80
N GLU A 494 6.07 -28.76 33.81
CA GLU A 494 4.81 -29.35 34.31
C GLU A 494 3.85 -28.30 34.87
N LYS A 495 4.35 -27.34 35.66
CA LYS A 495 3.52 -26.23 36.19
C LYS A 495 2.94 -25.38 35.05
N ILE A 496 3.76 -25.03 34.06
CA ILE A 496 3.31 -24.27 32.89
C ILE A 496 2.26 -25.06 32.10
N LYS A 497 2.46 -26.36 31.90
CA LYS A 497 1.46 -27.26 31.27
C LYS A 497 0.13 -27.25 32.01
N ASN A 498 0.16 -27.36 33.34
CA ASN A 498 -1.05 -27.41 34.15
C ASN A 498 -1.83 -26.09 34.11
N VAL A 499 -1.13 -24.94 34.10
CA VAL A 499 -1.75 -23.62 33.96
C VAL A 499 -2.30 -23.40 32.55
N CYS A 500 -1.63 -23.93 31.52
CA CYS A 500 -2.09 -23.80 30.13
C CYS A 500 -3.24 -24.75 29.74
N GLY A 501 -3.61 -25.71 30.59
CA GLY A 501 -4.71 -26.65 30.35
C GLY A 501 -4.42 -27.72 29.28
N THR A 502 -4.85 -28.95 29.54
CA THR A 502 -4.84 -30.06 28.58
C THR A 502 -5.80 -29.80 27.42
N LYS A 503 -5.36 -30.09 26.20
CA LYS A 503 -6.03 -29.87 24.89
C LYS A 503 -7.44 -30.49 24.70
N ASP A 504 -8.14 -30.99 25.72
CA ASP A 504 -9.33 -31.85 25.55
C ASP A 504 -10.70 -31.26 25.94
N SER A 505 -10.83 -30.01 26.38
CA SER A 505 -12.17 -29.41 26.59
C SER A 505 -12.50 -28.37 25.51
N LYS A 506 -13.45 -28.73 24.65
CA LYS A 506 -14.12 -27.85 23.66
C LYS A 506 -14.95 -26.71 24.27
N ASP A 507 -14.93 -26.52 25.59
CA ASP A 507 -15.76 -25.56 26.32
C ASP A 507 -14.93 -24.47 27.01
N PHE A 508 -14.01 -23.82 26.30
CA PHE A 508 -13.31 -22.63 26.81
C PHE A 508 -13.93 -21.33 26.29
N ALA A 509 -15.26 -21.25 26.38
CA ALA A 509 -15.99 -20.01 26.25
C ALA A 509 -16.82 -19.87 27.52
N THR A 510 -16.25 -19.21 28.56
CA THR A 510 -16.89 -18.62 29.77
C THR A 510 -16.19 -18.93 31.11
N THR A 511 -14.88 -18.70 31.23
CA THR A 511 -14.27 -18.46 32.55
C THR A 511 -13.07 -17.50 32.45
N ASP A 512 -13.18 -16.37 33.15
CA ASP A 512 -12.31 -15.19 33.20
C ASP A 512 -10.91 -15.40 33.82
N SER A 513 -10.17 -16.49 33.53
CA SER A 513 -8.86 -16.67 34.20
C SER A 513 -7.81 -17.54 33.49
N THR A 514 -7.54 -17.33 32.19
CA THR A 514 -6.23 -17.73 31.62
C THR A 514 -5.23 -16.58 31.79
N GLN A 515 -4.72 -16.39 33.01
CA GLN A 515 -3.69 -15.39 33.25
C GLN A 515 -2.43 -15.73 32.44
N GLY A 516 -1.97 -14.80 31.59
CA GLY A 516 -0.75 -14.98 30.79
C GLY A 516 0.47 -15.27 31.66
N ILE A 517 1.41 -16.05 31.14
CA ILE A 517 2.61 -16.50 31.88
C ILE A 517 3.81 -15.69 31.41
N ARG A 518 4.48 -14.99 32.33
CA ARG A 518 5.61 -14.10 32.04
C ARG A 518 6.86 -14.57 32.79
N ILE A 519 7.86 -15.01 32.04
CA ILE A 519 9.10 -15.57 32.57
C ILE A 519 10.27 -14.66 32.21
N LEU A 520 11.02 -14.22 33.21
CA LEU A 520 12.32 -13.59 33.03
C LEU A 520 13.43 -14.63 33.23
N ALA A 521 14.10 -15.01 32.15
CA ALA A 521 15.29 -15.85 32.16
C ALA A 521 16.54 -14.97 32.20
N TYR A 522 17.31 -15.02 33.28
CA TYR A 522 18.51 -14.19 33.45
C TYR A 522 19.73 -15.01 33.84
N GLY A 523 20.93 -14.51 33.57
CA GLY A 523 22.19 -15.17 33.93
C GLY A 523 23.26 -15.01 32.87
N MET A 524 24.40 -15.71 33.02
CA MET A 524 25.56 -15.54 32.13
C MET A 524 25.25 -15.85 30.65
N ALA A 525 25.98 -15.22 29.74
CA ALA A 525 25.89 -15.54 28.32
C ALA A 525 26.27 -17.01 28.10
N GLY A 526 25.49 -17.71 27.26
CA GLY A 526 25.70 -19.13 26.97
C GLY A 526 25.14 -20.11 28.00
N SER A 527 24.46 -19.66 29.07
CA SER A 527 23.88 -20.54 30.10
C SER A 527 22.63 -21.33 29.66
N GLY A 528 22.11 -21.07 28.45
CA GLY A 528 21.00 -21.83 27.87
C GLY A 528 19.62 -21.17 27.92
N LYS A 529 19.54 -19.87 28.23
CA LYS A 529 18.27 -19.10 28.31
C LYS A 529 17.39 -19.21 27.06
N SER A 530 17.93 -18.92 25.87
CA SER A 530 17.18 -18.97 24.61
C SER A 530 16.87 -20.41 24.20
N GLU A 531 17.71 -21.38 24.57
CA GLU A 531 17.47 -22.81 24.32
C GLU A 531 16.37 -23.37 25.23
N PHE A 532 16.25 -22.91 26.48
CA PHE A 532 15.13 -23.24 27.36
C PHE A 532 13.80 -22.86 26.72
N ALA A 533 13.69 -21.67 26.12
CA ALA A 533 12.47 -21.25 25.46
C ALA A 533 12.09 -22.16 24.27
N LYS A 534 13.07 -22.58 23.47
CA LYS A 534 12.87 -23.55 22.37
C LYS A 534 12.44 -24.92 22.89
N ALA A 535 13.07 -25.39 23.97
CA ALA A 535 12.74 -26.66 24.60
C ALA A 535 11.30 -26.64 25.14
N LEU A 536 10.92 -25.57 25.85
CA LEU A 536 9.57 -25.39 26.37
C LEU A 536 8.53 -25.38 25.24
N ALA A 537 8.77 -24.65 24.15
CA ALA A 537 7.87 -24.63 22.99
C ALA A 537 7.64 -26.02 22.40
N LYS A 538 8.72 -26.81 22.28
CA LYS A 538 8.64 -28.20 21.83
C LYS A 538 7.86 -29.08 22.80
N GLU A 539 8.06 -28.88 24.11
CA GLU A 539 7.39 -29.68 25.14
C GLU A 539 5.89 -29.36 25.29
N LEU A 540 5.51 -28.12 24.97
CA LEU A 540 4.13 -27.64 24.97
C LEU A 540 3.41 -27.83 23.63
N ASP A 541 4.12 -28.30 22.60
CA ASP A 541 3.61 -28.38 21.23
C ASP A 541 2.98 -27.05 20.76
N LYS A 542 3.71 -25.96 21.01
CA LYS A 542 3.34 -24.59 20.63
C LYS A 542 4.37 -24.00 19.66
N PRO A 543 3.94 -23.18 18.67
CA PRO A 543 4.86 -22.39 17.87
C PRO A 543 5.71 -21.47 18.76
N ILE A 544 6.93 -21.16 18.34
CA ILE A 544 7.82 -20.22 19.04
C ILE A 544 8.06 -19.00 18.15
N MET A 545 7.88 -17.80 18.69
CA MET A 545 8.21 -16.55 18.05
C MET A 545 9.39 -15.90 18.78
N LEU A 546 10.60 -16.09 18.26
CA LEU A 546 11.81 -15.49 18.80
C LEU A 546 12.09 -14.17 18.08
N LYS A 547 12.16 -13.07 18.83
CA LYS A 547 12.56 -11.75 18.36
C LYS A 547 13.71 -11.24 19.23
N LYS A 548 14.65 -10.53 18.64
CA LYS A 548 15.63 -9.75 19.41
C LYS A 548 15.01 -8.43 19.81
N ALA A 549 15.44 -7.87 20.93
CA ALA A 549 15.05 -6.51 21.31
C ALA A 549 15.32 -5.49 20.19
N SER A 550 16.45 -5.60 19.48
CA SER A 550 16.80 -4.77 18.32
C SER A 550 15.80 -4.85 17.16
N ASP A 551 15.05 -5.96 17.03
CA ASP A 551 14.08 -6.12 15.94
C ASP A 551 12.83 -5.26 16.16
N LEU A 552 12.61 -4.79 17.39
CA LEU A 552 11.45 -3.98 17.78
C LEU A 552 11.78 -2.49 17.78
N LEU A 553 13.05 -2.12 17.93
CA LEU A 553 13.49 -0.74 18.07
C LEU A 553 13.64 -0.04 16.71
N SER A 554 13.23 1.21 16.65
CA SER A 554 13.41 2.09 15.50
C SER A 554 13.76 3.51 15.93
N MET A 555 14.47 4.25 15.09
CA MET A 555 14.83 5.66 15.33
C MET A 555 13.66 6.63 15.10
N TRP A 556 12.51 6.14 14.64
CA TRP A 556 11.35 6.96 14.30
C TRP A 556 10.34 6.92 15.46
N LEU A 557 9.93 8.09 15.96
CA LEU A 557 8.98 8.22 17.07
C LEU A 557 7.67 7.46 16.78
N GLY A 558 7.21 6.62 17.72
CA GLY A 558 5.95 5.86 17.63
C GLY A 558 6.04 4.51 16.91
N LYS A 559 7.07 4.27 16.08
CA LYS A 559 7.18 3.04 15.29
C LYS A 559 7.67 1.85 16.14
N SER A 560 8.48 2.10 17.15
CA SER A 560 8.90 1.08 18.11
C SER A 560 7.72 0.57 18.94
N GLU A 561 6.85 1.47 19.39
CA GLU A 561 5.63 1.15 20.13
C GLU A 561 4.69 0.27 19.29
N GLN A 562 4.46 0.65 18.03
CA GLN A 562 3.69 -0.18 17.09
C GLN A 562 4.30 -1.56 16.86
N ASN A 563 5.63 -1.65 16.76
CA ASN A 563 6.31 -2.94 16.59
C ASN A 563 6.15 -3.84 17.81
N ILE A 564 6.24 -3.28 19.02
CA ILE A 564 6.02 -4.01 20.28
C ILE A 564 4.57 -4.53 20.32
N ALA A 565 3.57 -3.66 20.16
CA ALA A 565 2.16 -4.06 20.15
C ALA A 565 1.86 -5.14 19.11
N LYS A 566 2.41 -4.99 17.90
CA LYS A 566 2.28 -5.97 16.83
C LYS A 566 2.92 -7.31 17.16
N ALA A 567 4.08 -7.33 17.84
CA ALA A 567 4.74 -8.56 18.20
C ALA A 567 3.91 -9.38 19.20
N PHE A 568 3.32 -8.73 20.21
CA PHE A 568 2.42 -9.38 21.16
C PHE A 568 1.14 -9.88 20.49
N SER A 569 0.49 -9.04 19.68
CA SER A 569 -0.71 -9.43 18.93
C SER A 569 -0.45 -10.60 17.97
N GLU A 570 0.69 -10.59 17.26
CA GLU A 570 1.07 -11.67 16.35
C GLU A 570 1.34 -12.99 17.10
N ALA A 571 1.97 -12.93 18.28
CA ALA A 571 2.17 -14.11 19.12
C ALA A 571 0.83 -14.70 19.60
N GLU A 572 -0.09 -13.84 20.02
CA GLU A 572 -1.42 -14.23 20.50
C GLU A 572 -2.25 -14.88 19.38
N GLN A 573 -2.32 -14.24 18.21
CA GLN A 573 -3.02 -14.78 17.03
C GLN A 573 -2.47 -16.15 16.60
N LYS A 574 -1.16 -16.38 16.76
CA LYS A 574 -0.52 -17.65 16.42
C LYS A 574 -0.58 -18.69 17.54
N GLY A 575 -1.07 -18.33 18.73
CA GLY A 575 -0.96 -19.16 19.94
C GLY A 575 0.49 -19.51 20.29
N ALA A 576 1.45 -18.65 19.91
CA ALA A 576 2.88 -18.89 20.00
C ALA A 576 3.46 -18.46 21.35
N ILE A 577 4.56 -19.09 21.76
CA ILE A 577 5.41 -18.57 22.84
C ILE A 577 6.20 -17.39 22.29
N LEU A 578 6.01 -16.21 22.87
CA LEU A 578 6.77 -15.01 22.53
C LEU A 578 8.08 -14.98 23.32
N VAL A 579 9.21 -14.97 22.63
CA VAL A 579 10.53 -14.86 23.23
C VAL A 579 11.17 -13.56 22.77
N LEU A 580 11.52 -12.69 23.73
CA LEU A 580 12.37 -11.53 23.48
C LEU A 580 13.75 -11.78 24.03
N ASP A 581 14.72 -11.88 23.13
CA ASP A 581 16.13 -12.07 23.46
C ASP A 581 16.83 -10.72 23.67
N GLU A 582 17.76 -10.66 24.64
CA GLU A 582 18.62 -9.49 24.91
C GLU A 582 17.82 -8.22 25.31
N VAL A 583 16.82 -8.39 26.19
CA VAL A 583 15.95 -7.27 26.61
C VAL A 583 16.68 -6.18 27.40
N ASP A 584 17.90 -6.46 27.88
CA ASP A 584 18.80 -5.50 28.52
C ASP A 584 19.28 -4.37 27.60
N SER A 585 19.18 -4.54 26.28
CA SER A 585 19.45 -3.46 25.33
C SER A 585 18.32 -2.41 25.27
N PHE A 586 17.13 -2.76 25.77
CA PHE A 586 15.92 -1.97 25.62
C PHE A 586 15.30 -1.56 26.97
N LEU A 587 15.23 -2.48 27.93
CA LEU A 587 14.59 -2.30 29.23
C LEU A 587 15.55 -1.72 30.29
N GLN A 588 16.45 -0.80 29.90
CA GLN A 588 17.42 -0.21 30.83
C GLN A 588 16.76 0.71 31.87
N ASP A 589 17.43 0.93 33.00
CA ASP A 589 16.92 1.81 34.05
C ASP A 589 16.64 3.23 33.51
N ARG A 590 15.40 3.69 33.73
CA ARG A 590 14.87 4.96 33.20
C ARG A 590 15.49 6.18 33.86
N SER A 591 16.17 5.99 35.00
CA SER A 591 16.80 7.04 35.78
C SER A 591 17.93 7.79 35.04
N GLY A 592 18.48 7.18 33.97
CA GLY A 592 19.50 7.78 33.09
C GLY A 592 19.08 7.97 31.63
N ALA A 593 17.79 7.90 31.30
CA ALA A 593 17.31 8.05 29.92
C ALA A 593 17.53 9.48 29.39
N TYR A 594 18.21 9.63 28.25
CA TYR A 594 18.51 10.93 27.63
C TYR A 594 17.33 11.45 26.80
N HIS A 595 16.42 10.56 26.38
CA HIS A 595 15.34 10.90 25.47
C HIS A 595 13.98 10.39 25.95
N SER A 596 12.93 11.18 25.74
CA SER A 596 11.55 10.85 26.14
C SER A 596 11.00 9.59 25.46
N TRP A 597 11.49 9.26 24.26
CA TRP A 597 11.05 8.08 23.51
C TRP A 597 11.51 6.75 24.13
N GLU A 598 12.60 6.74 24.91
CA GLU A 598 13.04 5.53 25.62
C GLU A 598 12.01 5.16 26.71
N VAL A 599 11.43 6.17 27.36
CA VAL A 599 10.42 5.98 28.41
C VAL A 599 9.08 5.49 27.84
N THR A 600 8.66 6.00 26.68
CA THR A 600 7.39 5.61 26.04
C THR A 600 7.43 4.17 25.57
N GLN A 601 8.54 3.73 24.98
CA GLN A 601 8.69 2.35 24.52
C GLN A 601 8.66 1.36 25.68
N VAL A 602 9.36 1.63 26.79
CA VAL A 602 9.30 0.77 27.98
C VAL A 602 7.87 0.72 28.53
N ASN A 603 7.15 1.85 28.59
CA ASN A 603 5.74 1.87 29.02
C ASN A 603 4.83 1.01 28.13
N GLU A 604 4.99 1.10 26.81
CA GLU A 604 4.24 0.26 25.87
C GLU A 604 4.54 -1.22 26.11
N MET A 605 5.82 -1.59 26.28
CA MET A 605 6.20 -2.96 26.61
C MET A 605 5.54 -3.47 27.88
N LEU A 606 5.51 -2.64 28.94
CA LEU A 606 4.84 -3.01 30.18
C LEU A 606 3.33 -3.23 29.99
N THR A 607 2.70 -2.36 29.20
CA THR A 607 1.27 -2.45 28.88
C THR A 607 0.96 -3.73 28.11
N GLN A 608 1.77 -4.05 27.09
CA GLN A 608 1.62 -5.27 26.31
C GLN A 608 1.87 -6.52 27.14
N MET A 609 2.90 -6.51 28.00
CA MET A 609 3.13 -7.60 28.95
C MET A 609 1.91 -7.83 29.84
N GLU A 610 1.32 -6.77 30.40
CA GLU A 610 0.15 -6.84 31.29
C GLU A 610 -1.11 -7.39 30.63
N ASN A 611 -1.34 -7.06 29.36
CA ASN A 611 -2.52 -7.48 28.62
C ASN A 611 -2.38 -8.85 27.95
N PHE A 612 -1.15 -9.33 27.75
CA PHE A 612 -0.90 -10.57 27.03
C PHE A 612 -1.36 -11.80 27.79
N GLN A 613 -2.21 -12.61 27.14
CA GLN A 613 -2.77 -13.85 27.70
C GLN A 613 -1.95 -15.11 27.30
N GLY A 614 -0.85 -14.94 26.58
CA GLY A 614 0.02 -16.03 26.13
C GLY A 614 1.20 -16.33 27.07
N ILE A 615 2.18 -17.09 26.56
CA ILE A 615 3.45 -17.36 27.25
C ILE A 615 4.51 -16.40 26.72
N PHE A 616 4.98 -15.52 27.59
CA PHE A 616 6.02 -14.54 27.31
C PHE A 616 7.31 -14.88 28.05
N ILE A 617 8.43 -14.94 27.34
CA ILE A 617 9.76 -15.19 27.89
C ILE A 617 10.69 -14.05 27.48
N ALA A 618 11.23 -13.34 28.45
CA ALA A 618 12.30 -12.38 28.24
C ALA A 618 13.63 -12.97 28.68
N THR A 619 14.69 -12.83 27.89
CA THR A 619 16.04 -13.22 28.29
C THR A 619 16.92 -11.98 28.52
N THR A 620 17.80 -12.04 29.52
CA THR A 620 18.78 -10.98 29.78
C THR A 620 20.09 -11.58 30.30
N ASN A 621 21.21 -10.92 29.99
CA ASN A 621 22.48 -11.22 30.64
C ASN A 621 22.70 -10.41 31.93
N PHE A 622 22.00 -9.28 32.09
CA PHE A 622 22.24 -8.31 33.16
C PHE A 622 20.94 -7.92 33.86
N MET A 623 20.50 -8.72 34.84
CA MET A 623 19.27 -8.43 35.59
C MET A 623 19.34 -7.09 36.36
N THR A 624 20.53 -6.70 36.82
CA THR A 624 20.75 -5.44 37.58
C THR A 624 20.47 -4.20 36.76
N ASN A 625 20.57 -4.29 35.43
CA ASN A 625 20.44 -3.15 34.54
C ASN A 625 18.98 -2.94 34.09
N LEU A 626 18.09 -3.86 34.44
CA LEU A 626 16.68 -3.78 34.05
C LEU A 626 15.90 -2.80 34.92
N ASP A 627 14.98 -2.10 34.27
CA ASP A 627 13.99 -1.24 34.93
C ASP A 627 13.22 -2.00 36.03
N LYS A 628 13.18 -1.42 37.23
CA LYS A 628 12.59 -2.04 38.42
C LYS A 628 11.08 -2.31 38.24
N ALA A 629 10.37 -1.47 37.47
CA ALA A 629 8.95 -1.64 37.21
C ALA A 629 8.69 -2.84 36.27
N SER A 630 9.61 -3.11 35.36
CA SER A 630 9.60 -4.28 34.46
C SER A 630 9.81 -5.58 35.23
N ILE A 631 10.78 -5.64 36.14
CA ILE A 631 11.06 -6.83 36.96
C ILE A 631 9.83 -7.27 37.78
N ARG A 632 8.99 -6.33 38.24
CA ARG A 632 7.79 -6.63 39.05
C ARG A 632 6.65 -7.27 38.27
N ARG A 633 6.65 -7.18 36.94
CA ARG A 633 5.58 -7.69 36.05
C ARG A 633 5.81 -9.10 35.53
N PHE A 634 6.98 -9.66 35.80
CA PHE A 634 7.27 -11.07 35.53
C PHE A 634 6.79 -11.93 36.68
N ASP A 635 5.99 -12.95 36.37
CA ASP A 635 5.46 -13.91 37.34
C ASP A 635 6.57 -14.82 37.87
N MET A 636 7.55 -15.14 37.01
CA MET A 636 8.67 -16.02 37.33
C MET A 636 10.01 -15.41 36.92
N LYS A 637 11.00 -15.56 37.80
CA LYS A 637 12.38 -15.10 37.59
C LYS A 637 13.29 -16.32 37.73
N VAL A 638 13.88 -16.74 36.61
CA VAL A 638 14.69 -17.96 36.54
C VAL A 638 16.14 -17.56 36.29
N GLU A 639 16.99 -17.84 37.26
CA GLU A 639 18.43 -17.62 37.15
C GLU A 639 19.07 -18.83 36.48
N PHE A 640 19.84 -18.60 35.43
CA PHE A 640 20.62 -19.61 34.72
C PHE A 640 22.09 -19.47 35.13
N LYS A 641 22.58 -20.50 35.80
CA LYS A 641 23.91 -20.55 36.42
C LYS A 641 24.92 -21.26 35.51
N PRO A 642 26.23 -21.05 35.73
CA PRO A 642 27.26 -21.92 35.17
C PRO A 642 27.02 -23.39 35.49
N LEU A 643 27.64 -24.30 34.75
CA LEU A 643 27.53 -25.73 35.00
C LEU A 643 28.14 -26.08 36.36
N ASP A 644 27.41 -26.86 37.17
CA ASP A 644 28.04 -27.54 38.30
C ASP A 644 28.93 -28.70 37.83
N SER A 645 29.70 -29.28 38.74
CA SER A 645 30.63 -30.35 38.42
C SER A 645 29.96 -31.57 37.75
N THR A 646 28.74 -31.92 38.14
CA THR A 646 28.03 -33.08 37.57
C THR A 646 27.58 -32.81 36.14
N ARG A 647 27.01 -31.63 35.88
CA ARG A 647 26.57 -31.20 34.55
C ARG A 647 27.75 -30.90 33.64
N PHE A 648 28.85 -30.38 34.18
CA PHE A 648 30.10 -30.16 33.46
C PHE A 648 30.66 -31.48 32.91
N ILE A 649 30.81 -32.50 33.77
CA ILE A 649 31.30 -33.83 33.36
C ILE A 649 30.39 -34.41 32.27
N LYS A 650 29.08 -34.27 32.42
CA LYS A 650 28.10 -34.74 31.42
C LYS A 650 28.23 -33.99 30.09
N ALA A 651 28.34 -32.66 30.12
CA ALA A 651 28.55 -31.83 28.93
C ALA A 651 29.88 -32.18 28.24
N PHE A 652 30.96 -32.35 29.01
CA PHE A 652 32.27 -32.74 28.51
C PHE A 652 32.22 -34.07 27.77
N GLY A 653 31.62 -35.10 28.36
CA GLY A 653 31.47 -36.40 27.69
C GLY A 653 30.59 -36.34 26.44
N LEU A 654 29.51 -35.55 26.46
CA LEU A 654 28.62 -35.37 25.32
C LEU A 654 29.34 -34.74 24.11
N TYR A 655 30.10 -33.67 24.35
CA TYR A 655 30.83 -32.96 23.31
C TYR A 655 32.11 -33.66 22.88
N ALA A 656 32.84 -34.31 23.79
CA ALA A 656 33.98 -35.15 23.44
C ALA A 656 33.56 -36.27 22.46
N ARG A 657 32.44 -36.95 22.74
CA ARG A 657 31.88 -37.97 21.83
C ARG A 657 31.49 -37.37 20.48
N HIS A 658 30.89 -36.18 20.46
CA HIS A 658 30.52 -35.50 19.21
C HIS A 658 31.75 -35.12 18.37
N LEU A 659 32.86 -34.77 19.02
CA LEU A 659 34.12 -34.40 18.40
C LEU A 659 35.00 -35.61 18.05
N GLY A 660 34.60 -36.83 18.39
CA GLY A 660 35.37 -38.05 18.12
C GLY A 660 36.56 -38.25 19.07
N ILE A 661 36.60 -37.55 20.20
CA ILE A 661 37.61 -37.69 21.23
C ILE A 661 37.28 -38.94 22.04
N SER A 662 38.19 -39.93 22.09
CA SER A 662 37.95 -41.24 22.70
C SER A 662 38.53 -41.42 24.10
N ASP A 663 39.49 -40.58 24.50
CA ASP A 663 40.19 -40.65 25.79
C ASP A 663 39.39 -40.04 26.97
N TYR A 664 38.24 -39.43 26.70
CA TYR A 664 37.49 -38.62 27.68
C TYR A 664 37.05 -39.37 28.94
N VAL A 665 36.74 -40.67 28.82
CA VAL A 665 36.32 -41.49 29.97
C VAL A 665 37.47 -41.62 30.97
N ALA A 666 38.65 -42.05 30.52
CA ALA A 666 39.83 -42.18 31.35
C ALA A 666 40.34 -40.81 31.84
N PHE A 667 40.26 -39.78 30.99
CA PHE A 667 40.67 -38.43 31.34
C PHE A 667 39.85 -37.85 32.51
N LEU A 668 38.52 -37.93 32.45
CA LEU A 668 37.62 -37.40 33.49
C LEU A 668 37.78 -38.11 34.84
N GLU A 669 38.25 -39.36 34.86
CA GLU A 669 38.53 -40.09 36.10
C GLU A 669 39.84 -39.67 36.77
N SER A 670 40.77 -39.08 36.00
CA SER A 670 42.09 -38.68 36.48
C SER A 670 42.04 -37.62 37.58
N SER A 671 42.94 -37.73 38.55
CA SER A 671 43.09 -36.73 39.63
C SER A 671 43.45 -35.34 39.10
N PHE A 672 44.12 -35.27 37.96
CA PHE A 672 44.44 -34.02 37.28
C PHE A 672 43.18 -33.33 36.74
N ALA A 673 42.38 -34.02 35.91
CA ALA A 673 41.17 -33.44 35.35
C ALA A 673 40.17 -33.01 36.42
N LYS A 674 39.98 -33.81 37.48
CA LYS A 674 39.11 -33.43 38.61
C LYS A 674 39.55 -32.15 39.30
N LYS A 675 40.86 -31.93 39.49
CA LYS A 675 41.40 -30.70 40.09
C LYS A 675 41.23 -29.50 39.17
N GLU A 676 41.49 -29.65 37.87
CA GLU A 676 41.38 -28.55 36.91
C GLU A 676 39.93 -28.17 36.61
N ILE A 677 39.02 -29.14 36.48
CA ILE A 677 37.58 -28.89 36.30
C ILE A 677 37.00 -28.17 37.51
N ALA A 678 37.44 -28.50 38.73
CA ALA A 678 36.99 -27.84 39.95
C ALA A 678 37.34 -26.34 40.01
N LYS A 679 38.32 -25.87 39.21
CA LYS A 679 38.68 -24.45 39.11
C LYS A 679 37.80 -23.68 38.12
N LEU A 680 37.01 -24.37 37.29
CA LEU A 680 36.17 -23.78 36.25
C LEU A 680 34.74 -23.57 36.78
N ASP A 681 34.50 -22.44 37.44
CA ASP A 681 33.20 -22.11 38.05
C ASP A 681 32.30 -21.23 37.16
N ASN A 682 32.82 -20.71 36.05
CA ASN A 682 32.16 -19.74 35.17
C ASN A 682 31.80 -20.32 33.78
N ILE A 683 31.99 -21.62 33.57
CA ILE A 683 31.72 -22.32 32.30
C ILE A 683 30.23 -22.63 32.13
N CYS A 684 29.70 -22.28 30.98
CA CYS A 684 28.33 -22.51 30.57
C CYS A 684 28.24 -23.53 29.43
N PHE A 685 27.05 -24.12 29.24
CA PHE A 685 26.79 -25.06 28.14
C PHE A 685 27.15 -24.49 26.75
N GLY A 686 26.92 -23.20 26.54
CA GLY A 686 27.24 -22.50 25.29
C GLY A 686 28.73 -22.46 24.94
N ASP A 687 29.61 -22.63 25.92
CA ASP A 687 31.07 -22.61 25.71
C ASP A 687 31.53 -23.89 25.02
N PHE A 688 30.95 -25.04 25.39
CA PHE A 688 31.14 -26.29 24.65
C PHE A 688 30.64 -26.18 23.21
N ALA A 689 29.50 -25.51 22.99
CA ALA A 689 28.98 -25.26 21.65
C ALA A 689 29.87 -24.30 20.84
N LEU A 690 30.54 -23.35 21.49
CA LEU A 690 31.51 -22.46 20.86
C LEU A 690 32.77 -23.24 20.44
N ILE A 691 33.34 -24.03 21.35
CA ILE A 691 34.53 -24.83 21.09
C ILE A 691 34.27 -25.90 20.02
N ALA A 692 33.10 -26.53 20.03
CA ALA A 692 32.75 -27.49 18.99
C ALA A 692 32.59 -26.84 17.60
N ARG A 693 32.20 -25.56 17.55
CA ARG A 693 32.18 -24.78 16.31
C ARG A 693 33.58 -24.40 15.86
N SER A 694 34.46 -23.99 16.78
CA SER A 694 35.85 -23.65 16.45
C SER A 694 36.68 -24.87 16.04
N ALA A 695 36.36 -26.06 16.57
CA ALA A 695 36.97 -27.34 16.21
C ALA A 695 36.83 -27.72 14.72
N ARG A 696 35.99 -27.00 13.96
CA ARG A 696 35.93 -27.12 12.49
C ARG A 696 37.15 -26.53 11.79
N PHE A 697 37.78 -25.54 12.40
CA PHE A 697 38.96 -24.86 11.88
C PHE A 697 40.23 -25.47 12.48
N GLU A 698 40.18 -25.83 13.76
CA GLU A 698 41.29 -26.45 14.49
C GLU A 698 40.80 -27.73 15.20
N PRO A 699 40.86 -28.90 14.54
CA PRO A 699 40.33 -30.15 15.09
C PRO A 699 41.00 -30.53 16.41
N LEU A 700 40.18 -30.81 17.42
CA LEU A 700 40.64 -31.28 18.73
C LEU A 700 40.84 -32.80 18.68
N THR A 701 42.02 -33.28 19.12
CA THR A 701 42.39 -34.69 19.07
C THR A 701 42.44 -35.36 20.43
N SER A 702 42.41 -34.60 21.54
CA SER A 702 42.45 -35.13 22.89
C SER A 702 41.54 -34.39 23.88
N SER A 703 41.22 -35.05 24.99
CA SER A 703 40.43 -34.44 26.07
C SER A 703 41.19 -33.31 26.77
N GLN A 704 42.52 -33.38 26.81
CA GLN A 704 43.33 -32.30 27.36
C GLN A 704 43.19 -31.01 26.54
N GLN A 705 43.22 -31.08 25.20
CA GLN A 705 43.02 -29.90 24.35
C GLN A 705 41.63 -29.30 24.51
N LEU A 706 40.60 -30.14 24.68
CA LEU A 706 39.24 -29.66 24.96
C LEU A 706 39.18 -28.91 26.31
N LEU A 707 39.86 -29.41 27.34
CA LEU A 707 39.95 -28.73 28.63
C LEU A 707 40.74 -27.41 28.54
N GLU A 708 41.85 -27.38 27.81
CA GLU A 708 42.67 -26.18 27.61
C GLU A 708 41.85 -25.06 26.93
N LYS A 709 41.08 -25.38 25.87
CA LYS A 709 40.17 -24.42 25.22
C LYS A 709 39.08 -23.91 26.17
N LEU A 710 38.55 -24.77 27.06
CA LEU A 710 37.59 -24.33 28.10
C LEU A 710 38.26 -23.41 29.13
N GLN A 711 39.50 -23.68 29.52
CA GLN A 711 40.26 -22.81 30.42
C GLN A 711 40.56 -21.45 29.79
N GLU A 712 40.87 -21.40 28.49
CA GLU A 712 41.03 -20.15 27.74
C GLU A 712 39.74 -19.32 27.75
N GLU A 713 38.60 -19.95 27.46
CA GLU A 713 37.28 -19.29 27.47
C GLU A 713 36.91 -18.79 28.87
N SER A 714 37.18 -19.58 29.90
CA SER A 714 36.97 -19.20 31.31
C SER A 714 37.75 -17.93 31.68
N LYS A 715 39.03 -17.83 31.30
CA LYS A 715 39.87 -16.66 31.56
C LYS A 715 39.36 -15.39 30.85
N LEU A 716 38.85 -15.52 29.63
CA LEU A 716 38.28 -14.39 28.87
C LEU A 716 37.02 -13.83 29.56
N LYS A 717 36.24 -14.67 30.23
CA LYS A 717 35.06 -14.22 30.96
C LYS A 717 35.40 -13.47 32.25
N ASP A 718 36.45 -13.87 32.94
CA ASP A 718 36.91 -13.21 34.17
C ASP A 718 37.55 -11.83 33.93
N THR A 719 38.10 -11.59 32.75
CA THR A 719 38.62 -10.27 32.37
C THR A 719 37.50 -9.30 31.99
N HIS A 720 36.38 -9.79 31.45
CA HIS A 720 35.20 -8.98 31.13
C HIS A 720 34.37 -8.58 32.35
N THR A 721 34.36 -9.37 33.43
CA THR A 721 33.71 -9.00 34.69
C THR A 721 34.46 -7.90 35.46
N ASN A 722 35.78 -7.77 35.25
CA ASN A 722 36.61 -6.78 35.94
C ASN A 722 36.80 -5.43 35.21
N THR A 723 36.33 -5.26 33.97
CA THR A 723 36.71 -4.10 33.13
C THR A 723 35.68 -2.97 32.97
N ARG A 724 34.55 -2.96 33.71
CA ARG A 724 33.60 -1.81 33.71
C ARG A 724 33.73 -0.92 34.96
N LYS A 725 34.87 -0.25 35.08
CA LYS A 725 35.06 1.00 35.83
C LYS A 725 36.04 1.91 35.07
N MET A 726 35.66 2.36 33.89
CA MET A 726 36.25 3.54 33.26
C MET A 726 35.10 4.27 32.55
N GLY A 727 34.67 5.37 33.16
CA GLY A 727 33.68 6.27 32.58
C GLY A 727 34.31 7.12 31.48
N PHE A 728 33.48 7.47 30.50
CA PHE A 728 33.57 8.70 29.74
C PHE A 728 32.21 9.36 29.75
#